data_AF-A8BQN8-F1
#
_entry.id   AF-A8BQN8-F1
#
_cell.length_a   1.000
_cell.length_b   1.000
_cell.length_c   1.000
_cell.angle_alpha   90.00
_cell.angle_beta   90.00
_cell.angle_gamma   90.00
#
_symmetry.space_group_name_H-M   'P 1'
#
loop_
_entity.id
_entity.type
_entity.pdbx_description
1 polymer ?
#
loop_
_entity_poly.entity_id
_entity_poly.type
_entity_poly.pdbx_seq_one_letter_code
_entity_poly.pdbx_strand_id
1 'polypeptide(L)'
;MFEKILFTNCILQLAWIIQTVAGACTPGETGPTKCKTCDAIIGTDSYCSECDQAGEGPINGVCTSELSGNTCANKICTQCVKNYFLYKGGCYKFAESPGNIICEDAIDAAGGTDGVCTTCKAANGFFKHPAPAETKQSCIACNETAGVVDSDTTYKGTSNCLKCDPPAAAIGARADKMAVCTLCDQTKYLKESACVEKAGCGANMFGKPSVQDGNKCIACGDSNAGIEGCAECTAPDEPTIKPTCTKCTGNNYLKTTSEGTSCVQKEQCNGAYFPNDSVDGKKQCVSCGDATNKGITDCTACNLLSSPLETVLIKCSACRSGKKPNEDGSACVDAPGPSPEECSIEGCQICSDDKKTCDKCQSNNYLTPTKLCISDCKKLGNYYLATEQTTGSCRECAMVNCKECTENGKCGICNDGFYLLNEECKPCNDSCKTCEGGVESDKCTSCKSGSALIYAGNGNTGTCSLGCIPKSSADPGSCKTCDLAIDGTKYCSVCNVDKEYPQNGACAGIKARASSCQDGNVNNGVCSKCETGFFLMNGGCYEITKYPGKTVCSKTAADGTCETPATGFSLSSNTLKACFEGCAKCATGDDCSECISGYVSGSTPNSCEKCSTGCATCYPTATTCTSCLAGYYQSGPKCIACDKDDSTIKGISNCLNCAPPSSGSGSVLCYLMKGADNNGGSTNKSGLSTGAIAGISVAVIVVVGGLVGFLCWWFVCRGKA
;
A
#
# COMPACT_ATOMS: atom_id res chain seq x y z
N MET A 1 -4.06 3.06 -55.60
CA MET A 1 -2.77 3.75 -55.83
C MET A 1 -2.17 4.02 -54.47
N PHE A 2 -0.90 3.62 -54.31
CA PHE A 2 -0.07 3.75 -53.11
C PHE A 2 -0.49 2.93 -51.88
N GLU A 3 0.28 1.85 -51.69
CA GLU A 3 0.57 1.06 -50.47
C GLU A 3 0.27 -0.42 -50.66
N LYS A 4 1.25 -1.18 -51.19
CA LYS A 4 1.48 -2.63 -50.98
C LYS A 4 2.56 -3.23 -51.91
N ILE A 5 3.64 -2.52 -52.23
CA ILE A 5 4.79 -3.11 -52.95
C ILE A 5 6.10 -2.54 -52.42
N LEU A 6 6.47 -2.85 -51.18
CA LEU A 6 7.83 -2.65 -50.63
C LEU A 6 8.12 -3.64 -49.48
N PHE A 7 7.77 -4.92 -49.66
CA PHE A 7 8.14 -5.99 -48.70
C PHE A 7 8.76 -7.22 -49.38
N THR A 8 9.50 -7.00 -50.46
CA THR A 8 10.23 -8.09 -51.14
C THR A 8 11.45 -7.53 -51.85
N ASN A 9 12.49 -7.13 -51.09
CA ASN A 9 13.88 -7.02 -51.55
C ASN A 9 14.81 -6.46 -50.45
N CYS A 10 14.99 -7.18 -49.35
CA CYS A 10 16.15 -6.96 -48.49
C CYS A 10 16.53 -8.22 -47.71
N ILE A 11 16.57 -9.37 -48.39
CA ILE A 11 17.17 -10.61 -47.88
C ILE A 11 18.18 -11.09 -48.92
N LEU A 12 19.28 -10.36 -49.07
CA LEU A 12 20.56 -10.91 -49.54
C LEU A 12 21.65 -9.83 -49.41
N GLN A 13 22.17 -9.63 -48.20
CA GLN A 13 23.57 -9.26 -47.90
C GLN A 13 23.77 -9.35 -46.38
N LEU A 14 23.78 -10.57 -45.86
CA LEU A 14 24.42 -10.89 -44.58
C LEU A 14 25.34 -12.09 -44.83
N ALA A 15 26.33 -11.88 -45.69
CA ALA A 15 27.58 -12.62 -45.56
C ALA A 15 28.32 -11.99 -44.38
N TRP A 16 28.50 -12.79 -43.35
CA TRP A 16 29.18 -12.47 -42.11
C TRP A 16 30.51 -11.73 -42.35
N ILE A 17 30.55 -10.45 -41.98
CA ILE A 17 31.73 -9.92 -41.30
C ILE A 17 31.42 -10.08 -39.82
N ILE A 18 31.85 -11.19 -39.22
CA ILE A 18 32.03 -11.18 -37.76
C ILE A 18 33.21 -10.24 -37.53
N GLN A 19 32.94 -8.97 -37.24
CA GLN A 19 33.86 -8.26 -36.36
C GLN A 19 33.65 -8.91 -35.00
N THR A 20 34.56 -9.81 -34.66
CA THR A 20 34.68 -10.38 -33.33
C THR A 20 34.96 -9.21 -32.40
N VAL A 21 33.91 -8.74 -31.74
CA VAL A 21 34.05 -7.88 -30.56
C VAL A 21 34.90 -8.65 -29.55
N ALA A 22 36.14 -8.20 -29.40
CA ALA A 22 37.06 -8.69 -28.38
C ALA A 22 36.48 -8.28 -27.01
N GLY A 23 35.69 -9.17 -26.40
CA GLY A 23 35.02 -8.86 -25.12
C GLY A 23 34.97 -10.00 -24.11
N ALA A 24 35.31 -11.23 -24.48
CA ALA A 24 35.27 -12.35 -23.54
C ALA A 24 36.54 -13.20 -23.65
N CYS A 25 37.54 -12.90 -22.84
CA CYS A 25 38.67 -13.78 -22.60
C CYS A 25 38.21 -15.05 -21.87
N THR A 26 38.65 -16.22 -22.33
CA THR A 26 38.41 -17.50 -21.65
C THR A 26 39.74 -17.97 -21.07
N PRO A 27 39.89 -18.14 -19.74
CA PRO A 27 41.17 -18.53 -19.15
C PRO A 27 41.49 -20.00 -19.42
N GLY A 28 42.79 -20.32 -19.52
CA GLY A 28 43.28 -21.69 -19.67
C GLY A 28 43.10 -22.29 -21.07
N GLU A 29 42.86 -21.48 -22.10
CA GLU A 29 42.89 -21.96 -23.48
C GLU A 29 44.34 -22.29 -23.90
N THR A 30 44.49 -23.32 -24.73
CA THR A 30 45.81 -23.78 -25.22
C THR A 30 45.87 -23.69 -26.73
N GLY A 31 47.03 -23.28 -27.26
CA GLY A 31 47.28 -23.13 -28.69
C GLY A 31 47.60 -21.68 -29.15
N PRO A 32 47.90 -21.47 -30.44
CA PRO A 32 48.21 -20.15 -30.99
C PRO A 32 47.02 -19.21 -30.88
N THR A 33 47.29 -17.92 -30.64
CA THR A 33 46.30 -16.86 -30.41
C THR A 33 45.39 -17.08 -29.20
N LYS A 34 45.68 -18.11 -28.38
CA LYS A 34 44.90 -18.46 -27.20
C LYS A 34 45.43 -17.79 -25.95
N CYS A 35 44.50 -17.44 -25.07
CA CYS A 35 44.81 -16.81 -23.82
C CYS A 35 44.97 -17.82 -22.70
N LYS A 36 46.08 -17.72 -21.97
CA LYS A 36 46.32 -18.53 -20.79
C LYS A 36 45.68 -17.91 -19.55
N THR A 37 45.85 -16.60 -19.36
CA THR A 37 45.41 -15.88 -18.14
C THR A 37 44.63 -14.61 -18.52
N CYS A 38 43.48 -14.36 -17.87
CA CYS A 38 42.54 -13.29 -18.21
C CYS A 38 42.37 -12.26 -17.06
N ASP A 39 43.48 -11.76 -16.50
CA ASP A 39 43.44 -10.87 -15.32
C ASP A 39 43.25 -9.38 -15.65
N ALA A 40 43.26 -9.02 -16.94
CA ALA A 40 43.03 -7.66 -17.39
C ALA A 40 41.52 -7.38 -17.46
N ILE A 41 40.92 -7.03 -16.33
CA ILE A 41 39.52 -6.59 -16.26
C ILE A 41 39.45 -5.11 -16.64
N ILE A 42 38.68 -4.78 -17.67
CA ILE A 42 38.51 -3.42 -18.18
C ILE A 42 37.02 -3.17 -18.42
N GLY A 43 36.44 -2.25 -17.66
CA GLY A 43 34.98 -2.10 -17.62
C GLY A 43 34.34 -3.35 -17.00
N THR A 44 33.43 -4.00 -17.73
CA THR A 44 32.79 -5.27 -17.32
C THR A 44 33.45 -6.50 -17.93
N ASP A 45 34.38 -6.29 -18.87
CA ASP A 45 34.90 -7.33 -19.74
C ASP A 45 36.29 -7.78 -19.27
N SER A 46 36.59 -9.06 -19.51
CA SER A 46 37.88 -9.67 -19.19
C SER A 46 38.69 -9.85 -20.46
N TYR A 47 39.94 -9.42 -20.41
CA TYR A 47 40.89 -9.41 -21.52
C TYR A 47 42.11 -10.26 -21.20
N CYS A 48 42.82 -10.71 -22.23
CA CYS A 48 44.01 -11.52 -22.05
C CYS A 48 45.15 -10.72 -21.44
N SER A 49 45.73 -11.25 -20.36
CA SER A 49 46.91 -10.71 -19.66
C SER A 49 48.16 -11.57 -19.87
N GLU A 50 48.01 -12.82 -20.32
CA GLU A 50 49.13 -13.73 -20.65
C GLU A 50 48.70 -14.69 -21.76
N CYS A 51 49.48 -14.76 -22.84
CA CYS A 51 49.25 -15.70 -23.93
C CYS A 51 49.70 -17.12 -23.59
N ASP A 52 49.19 -18.11 -24.32
CA ASP A 52 49.64 -19.49 -24.12
C ASP A 52 50.98 -19.75 -24.81
N GLN A 53 51.19 -19.18 -26.00
CA GLN A 53 52.36 -19.46 -26.86
C GLN A 53 53.50 -18.47 -26.69
N ALA A 54 54.73 -18.98 -26.75
CA ALA A 54 55.93 -18.14 -26.77
C ALA A 54 56.05 -17.41 -28.12
N GLY A 55 56.47 -16.14 -28.09
CA GLY A 55 56.53 -15.28 -29.27
C GLY A 55 55.24 -14.50 -29.56
N GLU A 56 54.17 -14.76 -28.81
CA GLU A 56 52.95 -13.94 -28.80
C GLU A 56 52.92 -13.01 -27.59
N GLY A 57 52.16 -11.92 -27.72
CA GLY A 57 51.87 -10.98 -26.64
C GLY A 57 50.44 -10.45 -26.70
N PRO A 58 49.82 -10.05 -25.56
CA PRO A 58 48.50 -9.46 -25.58
C PRO A 58 48.52 -8.03 -26.14
N ILE A 59 47.93 -7.83 -27.32
CA ILE A 59 47.72 -6.51 -27.93
C ILE A 59 46.22 -6.21 -27.90
N ASN A 60 45.82 -5.11 -27.27
CA ASN A 60 44.41 -4.78 -27.00
C ASN A 60 43.64 -5.94 -26.33
N GLY A 61 44.32 -6.74 -25.51
CA GLY A 61 43.73 -7.88 -24.82
C GLY A 61 43.57 -9.15 -25.64
N VAL A 62 44.14 -9.22 -26.85
CA VAL A 62 44.12 -10.39 -27.73
C VAL A 62 45.54 -10.88 -28.00
N CYS A 63 45.76 -12.20 -27.91
CA CYS A 63 47.05 -12.80 -28.20
C CYS A 63 47.36 -12.82 -29.68
N THR A 64 48.49 -12.22 -30.05
CA THR A 64 48.94 -12.14 -31.43
C THR A 64 50.47 -12.17 -31.51
N SER A 65 50.99 -12.64 -32.65
CA SER A 65 52.40 -12.49 -33.03
C SER A 65 52.67 -11.18 -33.77
N GLU A 66 51.62 -10.46 -34.20
CA GLU A 66 51.71 -9.13 -34.83
C GLU A 66 51.82 -8.04 -33.77
N LEU A 67 53.01 -7.87 -33.18
CA LEU A 67 53.21 -7.00 -32.02
C LEU A 67 53.13 -5.50 -32.31
N SER A 68 53.04 -5.08 -33.57
CA SER A 68 52.89 -3.67 -33.98
C SER A 68 53.99 -2.75 -33.39
N GLY A 69 55.21 -3.27 -33.28
CA GLY A 69 56.36 -2.56 -32.70
C GLY A 69 56.51 -2.69 -31.17
N ASN A 70 55.49 -3.18 -30.45
CA ASN A 70 55.57 -3.43 -29.02
C ASN A 70 56.53 -4.58 -28.69
N THR A 71 57.15 -4.54 -27.51
CA THR A 71 58.10 -5.57 -27.06
C THR A 71 57.42 -6.51 -26.09
N CYS A 72 57.20 -7.75 -26.53
CA CYS A 72 56.59 -8.79 -25.71
C CYS A 72 57.53 -9.99 -25.57
N ALA A 73 57.70 -10.46 -24.34
CA ALA A 73 58.60 -11.52 -23.94
C ALA A 73 57.92 -12.43 -22.93
N ASN A 74 58.21 -13.74 -22.98
CA ASN A 74 57.63 -14.72 -22.06
C ASN A 74 56.10 -14.65 -21.98
N LYS A 75 55.43 -14.49 -23.14
CA LYS A 75 53.96 -14.53 -23.30
C LYS A 75 53.21 -13.29 -22.78
N ILE A 76 53.93 -12.25 -22.35
CA ILE A 76 53.39 -10.96 -21.91
C ILE A 76 54.14 -9.81 -22.61
N CYS A 77 53.53 -8.63 -22.66
CA CYS A 77 54.19 -7.42 -23.11
C CYS A 77 54.95 -6.74 -21.96
N THR A 78 56.15 -6.24 -22.28
CA THR A 78 57.10 -5.68 -21.32
C THR A 78 57.43 -4.22 -21.60
N GLN A 79 57.22 -3.76 -22.83
CA GLN A 79 57.37 -2.36 -23.23
C GLN A 79 56.40 -2.06 -24.37
N CYS A 80 55.71 -0.92 -24.28
CA CYS A 80 54.79 -0.47 -25.32
C CYS A 80 55.35 0.74 -26.08
N VAL A 81 55.06 0.82 -27.37
CA VAL A 81 55.54 1.92 -28.23
C VAL A 81 54.61 3.13 -28.20
N LYS A 82 54.95 4.17 -28.98
CA LYS A 82 54.08 5.32 -29.22
C LYS A 82 52.65 4.87 -29.56
N ASN A 83 51.67 5.57 -28.99
CA ASN A 83 50.23 5.31 -29.11
C ASN A 83 49.71 4.06 -28.37
N TYR A 84 50.56 3.36 -27.60
CA TYR A 84 50.18 2.27 -26.72
C TYR A 84 50.62 2.54 -25.28
N PHE A 85 50.03 1.84 -24.31
CA PHE A 85 50.47 1.82 -22.92
C PHE A 85 50.36 0.42 -22.32
N LEU A 86 51.20 0.16 -21.32
CA LEU A 86 51.24 -1.12 -20.62
C LEU A 86 50.15 -1.17 -19.53
N TYR A 87 49.39 -2.26 -19.50
CA TYR A 87 48.43 -2.60 -18.43
C TYR A 87 48.34 -4.12 -18.30
N LYS A 88 48.49 -4.67 -17.09
CA LYS A 88 48.32 -6.11 -16.79
C LYS A 88 48.99 -7.05 -17.82
N GLY A 89 50.23 -6.77 -18.22
CA GLY A 89 50.99 -7.60 -19.15
C GLY A 89 50.59 -7.49 -20.63
N GLY A 90 49.72 -6.55 -21.01
CA GLY A 90 49.34 -6.27 -22.40
C GLY A 90 49.60 -4.83 -22.81
N CYS A 91 49.79 -4.59 -24.12
CA CYS A 91 49.86 -3.24 -24.70
C CYS A 91 48.51 -2.84 -25.28
N TYR A 92 47.96 -1.74 -24.78
CA TYR A 92 46.64 -1.23 -25.15
C TYR A 92 46.76 0.11 -25.86
N LYS A 93 45.99 0.27 -26.93
CA LYS A 93 46.07 1.44 -27.78
C LYS A 93 45.30 2.63 -27.20
N PHE A 94 45.85 3.84 -27.37
CA PHE A 94 45.14 5.08 -27.05
C PHE A 94 43.90 5.27 -27.94
N ALA A 95 42.88 5.94 -27.39
CA ALA A 95 41.63 6.29 -28.06
C ALA A 95 40.79 5.14 -28.69
N GLU A 96 41.27 3.90 -28.64
CA GLU A 96 40.58 2.71 -29.15
C GLU A 96 40.23 1.72 -28.04
N SER A 97 39.11 1.01 -28.19
CA SER A 97 38.69 0.00 -27.22
C SER A 97 39.60 -1.23 -27.26
N PRO A 98 39.99 -1.79 -26.09
CA PRO A 98 39.55 -1.40 -24.74
C PRO A 98 40.43 -0.34 -24.07
N GLY A 99 41.53 0.09 -24.69
CA GLY A 99 42.49 1.02 -24.08
C GLY A 99 41.91 2.38 -23.71
N ASN A 100 40.96 2.90 -24.49
CA ASN A 100 40.25 4.17 -24.21
C ASN A 100 39.37 4.14 -22.93
N ILE A 101 39.11 2.96 -22.36
CA ILE A 101 38.41 2.82 -21.08
C ILE A 101 39.38 3.14 -19.92
N ILE A 102 40.67 2.90 -20.10
CA ILE A 102 41.72 3.11 -19.08
C ILE A 102 42.40 4.46 -19.27
N CYS A 103 42.71 4.83 -20.51
CA CYS A 103 43.52 5.99 -20.85
C CYS A 103 42.71 7.05 -21.61
N GLU A 104 42.85 8.32 -21.22
CA GLU A 104 42.20 9.46 -21.88
C GLU A 104 43.07 10.12 -22.96
N ASP A 105 44.33 9.72 -23.08
CA ASP A 105 45.25 10.30 -24.05
C ASP A 105 44.78 10.04 -25.49
N ALA A 106 44.97 11.06 -26.34
CA ALA A 106 44.72 10.95 -27.77
C ALA A 106 45.90 10.30 -28.51
N ILE A 107 45.62 9.70 -29.67
CA ILE A 107 46.66 9.27 -30.60
C ILE A 107 47.48 10.49 -31.02
N ASP A 108 48.82 10.34 -31.03
CA ASP A 108 49.78 11.38 -31.40
C ASP A 108 49.69 12.67 -30.55
N ALA A 109 49.28 12.55 -29.28
CA ALA A 109 49.24 13.67 -28.35
C ALA A 109 50.60 14.38 -28.23
N ALA A 110 50.60 15.70 -28.45
CA ALA A 110 51.79 16.53 -28.33
C ALA A 110 52.24 16.62 -26.86
N GLY A 111 53.49 16.26 -26.58
CA GLY A 111 54.07 16.30 -25.23
C GLY A 111 53.88 15.03 -24.39
N GLY A 112 53.32 13.96 -24.96
CA GLY A 112 53.28 12.63 -24.34
C GLY A 112 54.65 11.93 -24.36
N THR A 113 54.84 10.97 -23.47
CA THR A 113 55.98 10.03 -23.53
C THR A 113 55.50 8.76 -24.24
N ASP A 114 56.28 8.26 -25.19
CA ASP A 114 55.95 7.01 -25.90
C ASP A 114 55.74 5.87 -24.88
N GLY A 115 54.75 5.01 -25.11
CA GLY A 115 54.45 3.89 -24.20
C GLY A 115 53.73 4.26 -22.89
N VAL A 116 53.46 5.55 -22.63
CA VAL A 116 52.93 6.02 -21.34
C VAL A 116 51.57 6.69 -21.50
N CYS A 117 50.58 6.20 -20.74
CA CYS A 117 49.35 6.94 -20.55
C CYS A 117 49.57 8.08 -19.54
N THR A 118 49.45 9.32 -19.98
CA THR A 118 49.64 10.51 -19.15
C THR A 118 48.42 10.85 -18.31
N THR A 119 47.21 10.58 -18.82
CA THR A 119 45.93 10.85 -18.15
C THR A 119 45.09 9.58 -18.06
N CYS A 120 45.03 9.00 -16.85
CA CYS A 120 44.19 7.83 -16.58
C CYS A 120 42.73 8.24 -16.38
N LYS A 121 41.81 7.40 -16.84
CA LYS A 121 40.37 7.64 -16.85
C LYS A 121 39.76 7.41 -15.46
N ALA A 122 39.92 8.38 -14.57
CA ALA A 122 39.44 8.31 -13.18
C ALA A 122 37.94 8.03 -13.08
N ALA A 123 37.14 8.51 -14.03
CA ALA A 123 35.71 8.23 -14.10
C ALA A 123 35.39 6.72 -14.22
N ASN A 124 36.30 5.95 -14.80
CA ASN A 124 36.21 4.51 -14.99
C ASN A 124 36.97 3.71 -13.91
N GLY A 125 37.45 4.37 -12.85
CA GLY A 125 38.09 3.69 -11.72
C GLY A 125 39.58 3.40 -11.92
N PHE A 126 40.31 4.25 -12.63
CA PHE A 126 41.76 4.14 -12.82
C PHE A 126 42.49 5.35 -12.26
N PHE A 127 43.52 5.11 -11.46
CA PHE A 127 44.43 6.16 -10.98
C PHE A 127 45.79 6.03 -11.64
N LYS A 128 46.51 7.16 -11.75
CA LYS A 128 47.82 7.22 -12.39
C LYS A 128 48.90 6.61 -11.49
N HIS A 129 49.73 5.75 -12.07
CA HIS A 129 50.94 5.28 -11.41
C HIS A 129 51.87 6.48 -11.14
N PRO A 130 52.42 6.68 -9.92
CA PRO A 130 53.19 7.89 -9.58
C PRO A 130 54.47 8.12 -10.41
N ALA A 131 55.08 7.05 -10.91
CA ALA A 131 56.24 7.10 -11.82
C ALA A 131 56.03 6.20 -13.06
N PRO A 132 55.15 6.58 -14.01
CA PRO A 132 54.84 5.74 -15.16
C PRO A 132 56.00 5.78 -16.17
N ALA A 133 56.20 4.69 -16.90
CA ALA A 133 57.23 4.54 -17.93
C ALA A 133 56.74 3.55 -18.99
N GLU A 134 57.36 3.53 -20.17
CA GLU A 134 57.02 2.59 -21.25
C GLU A 134 57.13 1.11 -20.84
N THR A 135 57.93 0.81 -19.82
CA THR A 135 58.11 -0.52 -19.23
C THR A 135 57.29 -0.76 -17.96
N LYS A 136 56.39 0.16 -17.60
CA LYS A 136 55.60 0.12 -16.36
C LYS A 136 54.14 0.37 -16.66
N GLN A 137 53.28 -0.23 -15.85
CA GLN A 137 51.86 0.01 -15.96
C GLN A 137 51.55 1.49 -15.66
N SER A 138 50.93 2.18 -16.62
CA SER A 138 50.69 3.62 -16.51
C SER A 138 49.51 3.95 -15.59
N CYS A 139 48.47 3.12 -15.63
CA CYS A 139 47.23 3.29 -14.88
C CYS A 139 46.93 2.04 -14.06
N ILE A 140 46.51 2.20 -12.82
CA ILE A 140 46.20 1.10 -11.89
C ILE A 140 44.71 1.18 -11.55
N ALA A 141 44.03 0.03 -11.52
CA ALA A 141 42.62 0.00 -11.20
C ALA A 141 42.40 0.25 -9.69
N CYS A 142 41.35 0.99 -9.35
CA CYS A 142 41.04 1.37 -7.98
C CYS A 142 40.73 0.19 -7.07
N ASN A 143 40.32 -0.96 -7.62
CA ASN A 143 40.06 -2.21 -6.91
C ASN A 143 41.20 -3.23 -7.00
N GLU A 144 42.36 -2.88 -7.57
CA GLU A 144 43.48 -3.80 -7.77
C GLU A 144 44.27 -4.03 -6.47
N THR A 145 43.93 -5.08 -5.73
CA THR A 145 44.54 -5.36 -4.41
C THR A 145 45.92 -6.01 -4.47
N ALA A 146 46.25 -6.73 -5.55
CA ALA A 146 47.58 -7.30 -5.75
C ALA A 146 48.63 -6.20 -5.97
N GLY A 147 48.23 -5.12 -6.64
CA GLY A 147 49.07 -3.96 -6.93
C GLY A 147 50.15 -4.19 -7.96
N VAL A 148 50.82 -3.10 -8.32
CA VAL A 148 51.99 -3.06 -9.20
C VAL A 148 53.22 -2.79 -8.34
N VAL A 149 54.19 -3.70 -8.40
CA VAL A 149 55.48 -3.55 -7.69
C VAL A 149 56.41 -2.71 -8.54
N ASP A 150 56.85 -1.58 -8.01
CA ASP A 150 57.90 -0.74 -8.58
C ASP A 150 59.05 -0.60 -7.59
N SER A 151 60.17 -1.27 -7.89
CA SER A 151 61.34 -1.36 -7.01
C SER A 151 60.95 -1.93 -5.63
N ASP A 152 61.07 -1.13 -4.56
CA ASP A 152 60.71 -1.51 -3.19
C ASP A 152 59.28 -1.10 -2.78
N THR A 153 58.49 -0.51 -3.68
CA THR A 153 57.14 0.03 -3.38
C THR A 153 56.05 -0.67 -4.18
N THR A 154 54.98 -1.09 -3.52
CA THR A 154 53.80 -1.64 -4.18
C THR A 154 52.70 -0.57 -4.24
N TYR A 155 52.22 -0.25 -5.44
CA TYR A 155 51.08 0.63 -5.66
C TYR A 155 49.83 -0.22 -5.87
N LYS A 156 48.84 -0.09 -4.99
CA LYS A 156 47.63 -0.94 -5.04
C LYS A 156 46.36 -0.15 -4.78
N GLY A 157 45.26 -0.65 -5.32
CA GLY A 157 43.91 -0.18 -5.05
C GLY A 157 43.37 -0.67 -3.70
N THR A 158 42.12 -0.29 -3.43
CA THR A 158 41.34 -0.72 -2.27
C THR A 158 40.27 -1.71 -2.73
N SER A 159 40.16 -2.86 -2.05
CA SER A 159 39.14 -3.86 -2.37
C SER A 159 37.74 -3.24 -2.44
N ASN A 160 36.94 -3.61 -3.45
CA ASN A 160 35.57 -3.12 -3.66
C ASN A 160 35.47 -1.59 -3.94
N CYS A 161 36.56 -0.98 -4.39
CA CYS A 161 36.60 0.45 -4.71
C CYS A 161 36.38 0.72 -6.21
N LEU A 162 35.32 1.48 -6.54
CA LEU A 162 35.00 1.87 -7.91
C LEU A 162 35.71 3.14 -8.36
N LYS A 163 35.95 4.09 -7.46
CA LYS A 163 36.70 5.33 -7.74
C LYS A 163 37.63 5.65 -6.58
N CYS A 164 38.80 6.16 -6.92
CA CYS A 164 39.85 6.44 -5.96
C CYS A 164 40.74 7.58 -6.43
N ASP A 165 41.35 8.25 -5.46
CA ASP A 165 42.42 9.21 -5.70
C ASP A 165 43.78 8.52 -5.58
N PRO A 166 44.79 8.93 -6.37
CA PRO A 166 46.13 8.37 -6.28
C PRO A 166 46.73 8.57 -4.88
N PRO A 167 47.59 7.64 -4.42
CA PRO A 167 48.26 7.78 -3.12
C PRO A 167 49.09 9.07 -3.06
N ALA A 168 49.10 9.73 -1.89
CA ALA A 168 49.90 10.94 -1.69
C ALA A 168 51.40 10.68 -1.89
N ALA A 169 52.08 11.59 -2.59
CA ALA A 169 53.49 11.49 -3.02
C ALA A 169 54.54 11.60 -1.88
N ALA A 170 54.17 11.43 -0.61
CA ALA A 170 55.06 11.69 0.51
C ALA A 170 56.16 10.62 0.68
N ILE A 171 57.39 11.13 0.80
CA ILE A 171 58.68 10.44 0.94
C ILE A 171 58.82 9.84 2.34
N GLY A 172 59.21 8.57 2.42
CA GLY A 172 59.73 7.94 3.64
C GLY A 172 58.88 6.78 4.18
N ALA A 173 59.57 5.68 4.46
CA ALA A 173 59.15 4.37 4.95
C ALA A 173 58.43 3.44 3.95
N ARG A 174 59.03 2.26 3.78
CA ARG A 174 58.49 1.08 3.09
C ARG A 174 57.09 0.77 3.63
N ALA A 175 56.07 1.00 2.82
CA ALA A 175 54.70 0.59 3.08
C ALA A 175 53.94 0.64 1.76
N ASP A 176 53.06 -0.33 1.53
CA ASP A 176 52.17 -0.35 0.37
C ASP A 176 51.48 1.02 0.20
N LYS A 177 51.62 1.64 -0.97
CA LYS A 177 50.98 2.92 -1.28
C LYS A 177 49.58 2.62 -1.83
N MET A 178 48.59 2.69 -0.95
CA MET A 178 47.19 2.42 -1.27
C MET A 178 46.48 3.65 -1.82
N ALA A 179 45.74 3.48 -2.91
CA ALA A 179 44.85 4.51 -3.42
C ALA A 179 43.72 4.81 -2.43
N VAL A 180 43.36 6.09 -2.31
CA VAL A 180 42.33 6.57 -1.38
C VAL A 180 40.97 6.33 -2.03
N CYS A 181 40.19 5.38 -1.53
CA CYS A 181 38.88 5.13 -2.10
C CYS A 181 37.93 6.31 -1.85
N THR A 182 37.23 6.74 -2.90
CA THR A 182 36.24 7.83 -2.85
C THR A 182 34.83 7.35 -3.18
N LEU A 183 34.71 6.18 -3.81
CA LEU A 183 33.43 5.53 -4.10
C LEU A 183 33.58 4.01 -4.06
N CYS A 184 32.82 3.37 -3.19
CA CYS A 184 32.73 1.91 -3.13
C CYS A 184 31.72 1.35 -4.13
N ASP A 185 31.79 0.04 -4.39
CA ASP A 185 30.69 -0.64 -5.05
C ASP A 185 29.37 -0.52 -4.26
N GLN A 186 28.25 -0.77 -4.93
CA GLN A 186 26.91 -0.58 -4.34
C GLN A 186 26.60 -1.54 -3.18
N THR A 187 27.44 -2.54 -2.93
CA THR A 187 27.28 -3.51 -1.82
C THR A 187 28.01 -3.10 -0.55
N LYS A 188 29.02 -2.22 -0.66
CA LYS A 188 29.84 -1.74 0.47
C LYS A 188 29.50 -0.30 0.85
N TYR A 189 29.99 0.11 2.00
CA TYR A 189 29.87 1.46 2.55
C TYR A 189 31.26 2.08 2.67
N LEU A 190 31.41 3.30 2.17
CA LEU A 190 32.65 4.06 2.33
C LEU A 190 32.79 4.53 3.78
N LYS A 191 33.83 4.04 4.45
CA LYS A 191 34.26 4.50 5.77
C LYS A 191 35.66 5.08 5.62
N GLU A 192 35.75 6.40 5.72
CA GLU A 192 36.98 7.16 5.43
C GLU A 192 37.48 6.85 4.01
N SER A 193 38.51 6.01 3.87
CA SER A 193 39.11 5.62 2.58
C SER A 193 38.97 4.14 2.26
N ALA A 194 38.19 3.39 3.06
CA ALA A 194 38.00 1.95 2.93
C ALA A 194 36.53 1.58 2.67
N CYS A 195 36.32 0.49 1.93
CA CYS A 195 35.00 -0.07 1.67
C CYS A 195 34.71 -1.20 2.66
N VAL A 196 33.71 -1.00 3.51
CA VAL A 196 33.33 -1.95 4.56
C VAL A 196 31.90 -2.45 4.36
N GLU A 197 31.57 -3.57 5.00
CA GLU A 197 30.17 -3.99 5.15
C GLU A 197 29.37 -2.98 5.97
N LYS A 198 28.03 -3.01 5.90
CA LYS A 198 27.16 -2.15 6.72
C LYS A 198 27.50 -2.22 8.22
N ALA A 199 27.77 -3.43 8.73
CA ALA A 199 28.19 -3.65 10.12
C ALA A 199 29.58 -3.08 10.44
N GLY A 200 30.43 -2.93 9.42
CA GLY A 200 31.78 -2.37 9.54
C GLY A 200 31.82 -0.87 9.78
N CYS A 201 30.69 -0.15 9.69
CA CYS A 201 30.61 1.25 10.11
C CYS A 201 30.94 1.40 11.61
N GLY A 202 30.64 0.40 12.44
CA GLY A 202 30.87 0.43 13.89
C GLY A 202 29.70 1.06 14.66
N ALA A 203 29.85 1.23 15.97
CA ALA A 203 28.76 1.74 16.83
C ALA A 203 28.61 3.27 16.77
N ASN A 204 29.67 3.99 16.40
CA ASN A 204 29.72 5.46 16.34
C ASN A 204 29.36 6.04 14.96
N MET A 205 29.07 5.18 13.98
CA MET A 205 28.67 5.55 12.64
C MET A 205 27.58 4.61 12.14
N PHE A 206 26.72 5.07 11.23
CA PHE A 206 25.69 4.26 10.61
C PHE A 206 25.83 4.30 9.08
N GLY A 207 25.48 3.19 8.42
CA GLY A 207 25.48 3.12 6.97
C GLY A 207 24.27 3.86 6.38
N LYS A 208 24.52 4.87 5.55
CA LYS A 208 23.51 5.59 4.76
C LYS A 208 23.67 5.24 3.28
N PRO A 209 22.66 4.63 2.63
CA PRO A 209 22.72 4.38 1.20
C PRO A 209 22.49 5.67 0.40
N SER A 210 23.13 5.80 -0.75
CA SER A 210 22.92 6.91 -1.70
C SER A 210 23.08 6.43 -3.13
N VAL A 211 22.09 6.75 -3.97
CA VAL A 211 22.14 6.45 -5.41
C VAL A 211 23.04 7.40 -6.20
N GLN A 212 23.29 8.61 -5.67
CA GLN A 212 24.10 9.64 -6.34
C GLN A 212 25.58 9.56 -5.93
N ASP A 213 25.82 9.39 -4.62
CA ASP A 213 27.17 9.52 -4.03
C ASP A 213 27.76 8.18 -3.54
N GLY A 214 27.03 7.08 -3.74
CA GLY A 214 27.34 5.76 -3.17
C GLY A 214 27.05 5.66 -1.67
N ASN A 215 27.03 4.44 -1.15
CA ASN A 215 26.75 4.21 0.26
C ASN A 215 27.92 4.67 1.15
N LYS A 216 27.64 5.35 2.25
CA LYS A 216 28.66 5.92 3.15
C LYS A 216 28.36 5.61 4.62
N CYS A 217 29.40 5.43 5.42
CA CYS A 217 29.29 5.44 6.88
C CYS A 217 29.29 6.90 7.36
N ILE A 218 28.25 7.30 8.07
CA ILE A 218 28.07 8.66 8.58
C ILE A 218 28.14 8.64 10.10
N ALA A 219 28.80 9.62 10.71
CA ALA A 219 28.87 9.75 12.16
C ALA A 219 27.47 9.89 12.78
N CYS A 220 27.23 9.21 13.89
CA CYS A 220 25.97 9.32 14.62
C CYS A 220 25.65 10.75 15.06
N GLY A 221 26.69 11.54 15.35
CA GLY A 221 26.62 12.95 15.73
C GLY A 221 26.61 13.95 14.57
N ASP A 222 26.51 13.50 13.31
CA ASP A 222 26.53 14.39 12.15
C ASP A 222 25.37 15.40 12.18
N SER A 223 25.66 16.68 11.93
CA SER A 223 24.68 17.77 12.06
C SER A 223 23.55 17.70 11.04
N ASN A 224 23.76 17.04 9.89
CA ASN A 224 22.77 16.98 8.81
C ASN A 224 21.99 15.66 8.83
N ALA A 225 22.71 14.55 8.89
CA ALA A 225 22.16 13.20 8.75
C ALA A 225 22.08 12.44 10.08
N GLY A 226 22.82 12.85 11.10
CA GLY A 226 22.83 12.25 12.44
C GLY A 226 21.92 12.98 13.44
N ILE A 227 22.16 12.69 14.71
CA ILE A 227 21.54 13.33 15.87
C ILE A 227 22.64 14.11 16.60
N GLU A 228 22.48 15.42 16.70
CA GLU A 228 23.43 16.28 17.39
C GLU A 228 23.70 15.77 18.83
N GLY A 229 24.98 15.70 19.20
CA GLY A 229 25.39 15.21 20.50
C GLY A 229 25.31 13.68 20.67
N CYS A 230 24.97 12.90 19.63
CA CYS A 230 24.94 11.45 19.69
C CYS A 230 26.32 10.80 19.47
N ALA A 231 26.72 9.91 20.39
CA ALA A 231 27.99 9.19 20.35
C ALA A 231 27.88 7.83 19.65
N GLU A 232 26.82 7.08 19.95
CA GLU A 232 26.54 5.76 19.37
C GLU A 232 25.09 5.70 18.91
N CYS A 233 24.84 5.03 17.79
CA CYS A 233 23.50 4.96 17.20
C CYS A 233 23.29 3.66 16.43
N THR A 234 22.03 3.30 16.22
CA THR A 234 21.62 2.23 15.32
C THR A 234 21.07 2.82 14.02
N ALA A 235 21.46 2.22 12.89
CA ALA A 235 21.00 2.64 11.58
C ALA A 235 19.47 2.56 11.46
N PRO A 236 18.83 3.47 10.73
CA PRO A 236 17.40 3.40 10.47
C PRO A 236 17.09 2.22 9.52
N ASP A 237 15.85 1.73 9.58
CA ASP A 237 15.35 0.72 8.63
C ASP A 237 15.15 1.34 7.24
N GLU A 238 14.77 2.62 7.18
CA GLU A 238 14.52 3.38 5.96
C GLU A 238 15.55 4.52 5.78
N PRO A 239 16.00 4.80 4.54
CA PRO A 239 17.10 5.72 4.28
C PRO A 239 16.77 7.21 4.49
N THR A 240 15.48 7.55 4.64
CA THR A 240 14.98 8.91 4.84
C THR A 240 14.84 9.31 6.32
N ILE A 241 15.04 8.36 7.24
CA ILE A 241 14.88 8.57 8.69
C ILE A 241 16.26 8.79 9.31
N LYS A 242 16.34 9.62 10.37
CA LYS A 242 17.56 9.78 11.17
C LYS A 242 17.87 8.48 11.95
N PRO A 243 19.15 8.18 12.27
CA PRO A 243 19.49 7.01 13.07
C PRO A 243 18.89 7.11 14.48
N THR A 244 18.78 6.00 15.20
CA THR A 244 18.35 6.00 16.61
C THR A 244 19.56 6.11 17.51
N CYS A 245 19.66 7.18 18.30
CA CYS A 245 20.75 7.37 19.26
C CYS A 245 20.64 6.39 20.43
N THR A 246 21.72 5.70 20.76
CA THR A 246 21.80 4.73 21.86
C THR A 246 22.73 5.19 22.99
N LYS A 247 23.51 6.24 22.77
CA LYS A 247 24.40 6.88 23.75
C LYS A 247 24.73 8.30 23.34
N CYS A 248 24.67 9.23 24.28
CA CYS A 248 25.05 10.62 24.05
C CYS A 248 26.52 10.89 24.36
N THR A 249 27.06 11.92 23.72
CA THR A 249 28.40 12.46 23.98
C THR A 249 28.41 13.32 25.24
N GLY A 250 29.54 13.34 25.94
CA GLY A 250 29.77 14.21 27.08
C GLY A 250 28.79 14.00 28.24
N ASN A 251 28.20 15.09 28.73
CA ASN A 251 27.28 15.10 29.87
C ASN A 251 25.80 15.13 29.48
N ASN A 252 25.48 14.90 28.21
CA ASN A 252 24.11 14.90 27.72
C ASN A 252 23.39 13.60 28.12
N TYR A 253 22.08 13.72 28.28
CA TYR A 253 21.16 12.65 28.63
C TYR A 253 20.41 12.18 27.38
N LEU A 254 20.33 10.86 27.21
CA LEU A 254 19.52 10.27 26.15
C LEU A 254 18.04 10.41 26.49
N LYS A 255 17.27 11.03 25.60
CA LYS A 255 15.82 11.20 25.73
C LYS A 255 15.10 10.50 24.58
N THR A 256 14.18 9.61 24.93
CA THR A 256 13.36 8.87 23.97
C THR A 256 11.90 9.31 24.08
N THR A 257 11.32 9.70 22.95
CA THR A 257 9.91 10.07 22.81
C THR A 257 9.26 9.23 21.71
N SER A 258 7.96 9.42 21.48
CA SER A 258 7.26 8.84 20.32
C SER A 258 7.81 9.32 18.98
N GLU A 259 8.51 10.45 18.95
CA GLU A 259 9.08 11.06 17.73
C GLU A 259 10.52 10.59 17.45
N GLY A 260 11.15 9.88 18.39
CA GLY A 260 12.51 9.35 18.23
C GLY A 260 13.41 9.59 19.45
N THR A 261 14.72 9.56 19.20
CA THR A 261 15.76 9.75 20.24
C THR A 261 16.50 11.06 20.05
N SER A 262 16.93 11.66 21.16
CA SER A 262 17.68 12.92 21.18
C SER A 262 18.65 12.97 22.36
N CYS A 263 19.67 13.82 22.26
CA CYS A 263 20.62 14.08 23.34
C CYS A 263 20.39 15.48 23.88
N VAL A 264 20.06 15.59 25.16
CA VAL A 264 19.67 16.84 25.80
C VAL A 264 20.47 17.11 27.06
N GLN A 265 20.55 18.35 27.52
CA GLN A 265 21.17 18.70 28.79
C GLN A 265 20.32 18.24 29.98
N LYS A 266 20.94 18.15 31.17
CA LYS A 266 20.31 17.64 32.39
C LYS A 266 19.01 18.38 32.73
N GLU A 267 19.03 19.70 32.58
CA GLU A 267 17.93 20.61 32.91
C GLU A 267 16.73 20.45 31.97
N GLN A 268 16.95 19.84 30.80
CA GLN A 268 15.92 19.59 29.78
C GLN A 268 15.19 18.25 30.00
N CYS A 269 15.66 17.43 30.95
CA CYS A 269 14.88 16.32 31.52
C CYS A 269 13.91 16.88 32.58
N ASN A 270 12.87 17.58 32.15
CA ASN A 270 11.87 18.18 33.03
C ASN A 270 10.44 17.85 32.56
N GLY A 271 9.44 18.21 33.39
CA GLY A 271 8.04 17.95 33.12
C GLY A 271 7.72 16.46 33.27
N ALA A 272 7.51 15.77 32.15
CA ALA A 272 7.20 14.34 32.12
C ALA A 272 8.44 13.42 32.27
N TYR A 273 9.63 14.00 32.35
CA TYR A 273 10.89 13.27 32.46
C TYR A 273 11.77 13.86 33.57
N PHE A 274 12.72 13.07 34.08
CA PHE A 274 13.76 13.49 35.02
C PHE A 274 15.13 12.89 34.65
N PRO A 275 16.26 13.54 35.00
CA PRO A 275 17.58 13.02 34.69
C PRO A 275 17.96 11.88 35.63
N ASN A 276 18.44 10.76 35.08
CA ASN A 276 18.98 9.62 35.82
C ASN A 276 20.36 9.23 35.24
N ASP A 277 21.37 9.14 36.10
CA ASP A 277 22.77 8.90 35.71
C ASP A 277 23.17 7.42 35.60
N SER A 278 22.26 6.48 35.93
CA SER A 278 22.63 5.08 36.18
C SER A 278 21.74 4.06 35.49
N VAL A 279 20.89 4.46 34.55
CA VAL A 279 20.05 3.53 33.78
C VAL A 279 20.93 2.73 32.82
N ASP A 280 21.09 1.43 33.08
CA ASP A 280 21.98 0.52 32.34
C ASP A 280 23.42 1.07 32.20
N GLY A 281 23.90 1.80 33.23
CA GLY A 281 25.20 2.46 33.20
C GLY A 281 25.29 3.69 32.29
N LYS A 282 24.15 4.29 31.90
CA LYS A 282 24.06 5.47 31.02
C LYS A 282 23.24 6.60 31.64
N LYS A 283 23.52 7.83 31.19
CA LYS A 283 22.73 9.03 31.50
C LYS A 283 21.49 9.11 30.61
N GLN A 284 20.30 9.06 31.18
CA GLN A 284 19.02 9.08 30.45
C GLN A 284 18.00 10.02 31.07
N CYS A 285 17.18 10.66 30.24
CA CYS A 285 15.94 11.29 30.69
C CYS A 285 14.89 10.19 30.83
N VAL A 286 14.61 9.80 32.06
CA VAL A 286 13.65 8.75 32.39
C VAL A 286 12.26 9.34 32.54
N SER A 287 11.24 8.63 32.05
CA SER A 287 9.85 9.02 32.25
C SER A 287 9.51 9.03 33.75
N CYS A 288 8.80 10.06 34.22
CA CYS A 288 8.36 10.13 35.61
C CYS A 288 7.53 8.91 36.05
N GLY A 289 6.87 8.23 35.11
CA GLY A 289 6.06 7.04 35.34
C GLY A 289 6.83 5.71 35.38
N ASP A 290 8.12 5.70 35.04
CA ASP A 290 8.92 4.48 34.88
C ASP A 290 9.46 3.99 36.23
N ALA A 291 8.66 3.20 36.93
CA ALA A 291 9.02 2.63 38.23
C ALA A 291 10.28 1.73 38.21
N THR A 292 10.62 1.14 37.06
CA THR A 292 11.82 0.31 36.91
C THR A 292 13.09 1.15 37.03
N ASN A 293 13.03 2.38 36.52
CA ASN A 293 14.15 3.31 36.48
C ASN A 293 14.02 4.45 37.50
N LYS A 294 13.43 4.13 38.68
CA LYS A 294 13.26 5.03 39.84
C LYS A 294 12.22 6.16 39.65
N GLY A 295 11.34 6.01 38.67
CA GLY A 295 10.11 6.80 38.56
C GLY A 295 9.03 6.36 39.56
N ILE A 296 7.88 7.00 39.51
CA ILE A 296 6.70 6.73 40.35
C ILE A 296 5.58 6.23 39.43
N THR A 297 5.08 5.02 39.66
CA THR A 297 3.96 4.46 38.89
C THR A 297 2.79 5.45 38.80
N ASP A 298 2.21 5.58 37.60
CA ASP A 298 1.13 6.53 37.27
C ASP A 298 1.49 8.02 37.38
N CYS A 299 2.76 8.38 37.60
CA CYS A 299 3.20 9.78 37.60
C CYS A 299 3.42 10.29 36.17
N THR A 300 2.78 11.41 35.82
CA THR A 300 2.86 12.03 34.48
C THR A 300 3.75 13.27 34.45
N ALA A 301 4.00 13.90 35.60
CA ALA A 301 4.99 14.95 35.74
C ALA A 301 5.64 14.92 37.13
N CYS A 302 6.93 15.25 37.21
CA CYS A 302 7.69 15.14 38.44
C CYS A 302 8.79 16.22 38.57
N ASN A 303 9.22 16.45 39.80
CA ASN A 303 10.32 17.34 40.13
C ASN A 303 11.43 16.59 40.88
N LEU A 304 12.67 17.01 40.70
CA LEU A 304 13.81 16.46 41.43
C LEU A 304 13.72 16.81 42.92
N LEU A 305 14.16 15.88 43.76
CA LEU A 305 14.33 16.12 45.19
C LEU A 305 15.55 17.02 45.45
N SER A 306 15.41 18.00 46.34
CA SER A 306 16.51 18.88 46.76
C SER A 306 17.64 18.13 47.50
N SER A 307 17.31 16.99 48.12
CA SER A 307 18.24 16.05 48.78
C SER A 307 17.82 14.62 48.47
N PRO A 308 18.19 14.08 47.29
CA PRO A 308 17.77 12.74 46.88
C PRO A 308 18.49 11.66 47.71
N LEU A 309 17.74 10.62 48.11
CA LEU A 309 18.31 9.36 48.61
C LEU A 309 18.58 8.45 47.40
N GLU A 310 19.55 7.52 47.48
CA GLU A 310 19.89 6.64 46.35
C GLU A 310 18.68 5.84 45.80
N THR A 311 17.63 5.66 46.61
CA THR A 311 16.40 4.93 46.26
C THR A 311 15.26 5.80 45.73
N VAL A 312 15.27 7.12 45.95
CA VAL A 312 14.17 8.03 45.54
C VAL A 312 14.77 9.33 44.97
N LEU A 313 14.51 9.60 43.68
CA LEU A 313 15.10 10.73 42.95
C LEU A 313 14.12 11.89 42.71
N ILE A 314 12.82 11.62 42.74
CA ILE A 314 11.77 12.55 42.32
C ILE A 314 10.60 12.61 43.31
N LYS A 315 9.85 13.70 43.24
CA LYS A 315 8.48 13.82 43.74
C LYS A 315 7.51 13.98 42.59
N CYS A 316 6.40 13.28 42.65
CA CYS A 316 5.34 13.40 41.65
C CYS A 316 4.59 14.72 41.83
N SER A 317 4.46 15.51 40.76
CA SER A 317 3.69 16.76 40.73
C SER A 317 2.36 16.62 39.98
N ALA A 318 2.23 15.63 39.10
CA ALA A 318 0.97 15.31 38.44
C ALA A 318 0.87 13.80 38.18
N CYS A 319 -0.32 13.24 38.36
CA CYS A 319 -0.61 11.83 38.14
C CYS A 319 -1.47 11.63 36.89
N ARG A 320 -1.54 10.38 36.44
CA ARG A 320 -2.50 9.95 35.42
C ARG A 320 -3.93 10.22 35.91
N SER A 321 -4.83 10.50 34.97
CA SER A 321 -6.25 10.78 35.25
C SER A 321 -6.87 9.75 36.21
N GLY A 322 -7.60 10.24 37.22
CA GLY A 322 -8.20 9.44 38.30
C GLY A 322 -7.37 9.35 39.58
N LYS A 323 -6.11 9.81 39.56
CA LYS A 323 -5.21 9.80 40.72
C LYS A 323 -4.70 11.19 41.06
N LYS A 324 -4.30 11.41 42.32
CA LYS A 324 -3.59 12.60 42.78
C LYS A 324 -2.30 12.20 43.50
N PRO A 325 -1.25 13.04 43.48
CA PRO A 325 -0.11 12.82 44.36
C PRO A 325 -0.58 12.76 45.81
N ASN A 326 -0.04 11.83 46.60
CA ASN A 326 -0.16 11.87 48.05
C ASN A 326 0.59 13.09 48.63
N GLU A 327 0.38 13.37 49.91
CA GLU A 327 0.84 14.61 50.56
C GLU A 327 2.36 14.84 50.47
N ASP A 328 3.15 13.76 50.45
CA ASP A 328 4.61 13.83 50.33
C ASP A 328 5.12 13.72 48.86
N GLY A 329 4.23 13.44 47.90
CA GLY A 329 4.52 13.29 46.48
C GLY A 329 5.24 11.98 46.12
N SER A 330 5.29 11.00 47.03
CA SER A 330 5.96 9.71 46.81
C SER A 330 5.14 8.71 46.00
N ALA A 331 3.82 8.90 45.88
CA ALA A 331 2.93 8.00 45.15
C ALA A 331 1.72 8.73 44.54
N CYS A 332 1.21 8.17 43.45
CA CYS A 332 -0.10 8.52 42.90
C CYS A 332 -1.17 7.65 43.56
N VAL A 333 -2.01 8.26 44.39
CA VAL A 333 -3.13 7.60 45.08
C VAL A 333 -4.44 7.97 44.39
N ASP A 334 -5.46 7.13 44.51
CA ASP A 334 -6.78 7.45 43.97
C ASP A 334 -7.27 8.78 44.57
N ALA A 335 -7.73 9.67 43.70
CA ALA A 335 -8.34 10.91 44.18
C ALA A 335 -9.59 10.53 44.99
N PRO A 336 -9.84 11.13 46.17
CA PRO A 336 -11.13 10.99 46.84
C PRO A 336 -12.20 11.40 45.84
N GLY A 337 -13.03 10.44 45.44
CA GLY A 337 -14.01 10.68 44.38
C GLY A 337 -14.98 11.79 44.78
N PRO A 338 -15.47 12.61 43.83
CA PRO A 338 -16.71 13.32 44.06
C PRO A 338 -17.82 12.28 44.30
N SER A 339 -18.75 12.61 45.19
CA SER A 339 -19.87 11.71 45.49
C SER A 339 -20.67 11.42 44.20
N PRO A 340 -21.29 10.22 44.08
CA PRO A 340 -22.01 9.82 42.86
C PRO A 340 -23.32 10.58 42.56
N GLU A 341 -23.62 11.69 43.21
CA GLU A 341 -24.97 12.29 43.17
C GLU A 341 -25.17 13.46 42.20
N GLU A 342 -24.14 13.92 41.45
CA GLU A 342 -24.30 15.14 40.62
C GLU A 342 -24.03 14.98 39.11
N CYS A 343 -23.76 13.78 38.59
CA CYS A 343 -23.59 13.55 37.15
C CYS A 343 -24.91 13.05 36.53
N SER A 344 -25.72 13.97 35.98
CA SER A 344 -27.02 13.65 35.37
C SER A 344 -26.94 13.16 33.91
N ILE A 345 -25.73 12.91 33.37
CA ILE A 345 -25.56 12.44 31.99
C ILE A 345 -25.77 10.93 31.95
N GLU A 346 -26.78 10.49 31.20
CA GLU A 346 -27.12 9.07 31.06
C GLU A 346 -25.93 8.25 30.53
N GLY A 347 -25.65 7.12 31.18
CA GLY A 347 -24.56 6.23 30.79
C GLY A 347 -23.14 6.76 31.09
N CYS A 348 -23.01 7.89 31.78
CA CYS A 348 -21.74 8.51 32.13
C CYS A 348 -21.21 8.05 33.49
N GLN A 349 -19.93 7.65 33.55
CA GLN A 349 -19.22 7.32 34.79
C GLN A 349 -18.51 8.54 35.37
N ILE A 350 -17.91 9.39 34.52
CA ILE A 350 -17.17 10.59 34.93
C ILE A 350 -17.66 11.74 34.06
N CYS A 351 -18.34 12.72 34.67
CA CYS A 351 -18.70 13.97 34.01
C CYS A 351 -17.50 14.93 33.96
N SER A 352 -17.47 15.77 32.93
CA SER A 352 -16.64 16.98 32.86
C SER A 352 -16.96 17.96 33.99
N ASP A 353 -16.04 18.88 34.27
CA ASP A 353 -16.15 19.87 35.35
C ASP A 353 -17.43 20.72 35.28
N ASP A 354 -17.91 21.02 34.07
CA ASP A 354 -19.14 21.80 33.85
C ASP A 354 -20.42 20.95 33.87
N LYS A 355 -20.28 19.63 34.05
CA LYS A 355 -21.33 18.61 34.09
C LYS A 355 -22.20 18.53 32.83
N LYS A 356 -21.78 19.14 31.72
CA LYS A 356 -22.52 19.11 30.44
C LYS A 356 -22.06 18.02 29.50
N THR A 357 -20.83 17.55 29.67
CA THR A 357 -20.25 16.47 28.86
C THR A 357 -19.71 15.34 29.72
N CYS A 358 -19.58 14.16 29.13
CA CYS A 358 -18.99 12.99 29.75
C CYS A 358 -17.52 12.85 29.37
N ASP A 359 -16.65 12.58 30.33
CA ASP A 359 -15.25 12.25 30.10
C ASP A 359 -15.02 10.74 30.05
N LYS A 360 -15.87 9.95 30.74
CA LYS A 360 -15.81 8.48 30.69
C LYS A 360 -17.19 7.87 30.81
N CYS A 361 -17.54 7.00 29.87
CA CYS A 361 -18.79 6.26 29.91
C CYS A 361 -18.71 5.03 30.83
N GLN A 362 -19.87 4.58 31.31
CA GLN A 362 -20.03 3.31 32.02
C GLN A 362 -19.66 2.12 31.11
N SER A 363 -19.42 0.95 31.70
CA SER A 363 -19.11 -0.28 30.97
C SER A 363 -20.16 -0.58 29.88
N ASN A 364 -19.70 -0.94 28.68
CA ASN A 364 -20.49 -1.17 27.45
C ASN A 364 -21.04 0.09 26.74
N ASN A 365 -20.68 1.28 27.21
CA ASN A 365 -20.96 2.53 26.49
C ASN A 365 -19.67 3.16 25.97
N TYR A 366 -19.83 3.96 24.91
CA TYR A 366 -18.75 4.57 24.15
C TYR A 366 -18.97 6.06 24.02
N LEU A 367 -17.88 6.81 24.06
CA LEU A 367 -17.93 8.26 23.99
C LEU A 367 -18.19 8.73 22.55
N THR A 368 -19.23 9.53 22.33
CA THR A 368 -19.54 10.15 21.03
C THR A 368 -18.67 11.39 20.78
N PRO A 369 -18.62 11.92 19.53
CA PRO A 369 -17.91 13.18 19.24
C PRO A 369 -18.38 14.38 20.06
N THR A 370 -19.65 14.41 20.48
CA THR A 370 -20.21 15.44 21.38
C THR A 370 -19.97 15.16 22.86
N LYS A 371 -19.13 14.17 23.18
CA LYS A 371 -18.80 13.74 24.55
C LYS A 371 -20.03 13.28 25.35
N LEU A 372 -20.88 12.46 24.72
CA LEU A 372 -21.99 11.77 25.37
C LEU A 372 -21.79 10.27 25.26
N CYS A 373 -22.61 9.48 25.92
CA CYS A 373 -22.45 8.03 25.96
C CYS A 373 -23.48 7.32 25.08
N ILE A 374 -23.01 6.39 24.25
CA ILE A 374 -23.86 5.54 23.40
C ILE A 374 -23.42 4.07 23.49
N SER A 375 -24.38 3.15 23.42
CA SER A 375 -24.11 1.70 23.52
C SER A 375 -23.58 1.06 22.23
N ASP A 376 -23.71 1.73 21.08
CA ASP A 376 -23.25 1.23 19.79
C ASP A 376 -22.94 2.39 18.84
N CYS A 377 -21.68 2.50 18.42
CA CYS A 377 -21.23 3.54 17.50
C CYS A 377 -21.89 3.45 16.12
N LYS A 378 -22.35 2.27 15.69
CA LYS A 378 -23.03 2.10 14.39
C LYS A 378 -24.36 2.87 14.31
N LYS A 379 -24.97 3.20 15.46
CA LYS A 379 -26.17 4.06 15.52
C LYS A 379 -25.92 5.49 15.04
N LEU A 380 -24.65 5.91 14.99
CA LEU A 380 -24.23 7.21 14.47
C LEU A 380 -24.04 7.22 12.94
N GLY A 381 -24.21 6.07 12.27
CA GLY A 381 -24.01 5.93 10.83
C GLY A 381 -22.68 5.24 10.51
N ASN A 382 -21.77 5.92 9.82
CA ASN A 382 -20.47 5.39 9.41
C ASN A 382 -19.41 5.41 10.53
N TYR A 383 -19.80 5.29 11.80
CA TYR A 383 -18.88 5.33 12.93
C TYR A 383 -18.52 3.93 13.42
N TYR A 384 -17.26 3.76 13.82
CA TYR A 384 -16.75 2.52 14.39
C TYR A 384 -16.28 2.73 15.84
N LEU A 385 -16.19 1.62 16.57
CA LEU A 385 -15.64 1.61 17.93
C LEU A 385 -14.11 1.67 17.86
N ALA A 386 -13.52 2.70 18.44
CA ALA A 386 -12.09 2.82 18.66
C ALA A 386 -11.75 2.61 20.14
N THR A 387 -10.85 1.67 20.44
CA THR A 387 -10.39 1.35 21.79
C THR A 387 -8.99 1.92 22.03
N GLU A 388 -8.92 3.13 22.57
CA GLU A 388 -7.65 3.74 22.98
C GLU A 388 -7.49 3.67 24.49
N GLN A 389 -6.37 3.11 24.95
CA GLN A 389 -5.89 3.21 26.33
C GLN A 389 -6.95 2.95 27.43
N THR A 390 -7.81 1.92 27.23
CA THR A 390 -8.88 1.43 28.14
C THR A 390 -10.24 2.17 28.11
N THR A 391 -10.43 3.13 27.21
CA THR A 391 -11.73 3.83 27.01
C THR A 391 -12.20 3.71 25.57
N GLY A 392 -13.42 3.19 25.35
CA GLY A 392 -14.00 3.07 24.02
C GLY A 392 -14.68 4.38 23.57
N SER A 393 -14.44 4.77 22.33
CA SER A 393 -15.03 5.98 21.72
C SER A 393 -15.52 5.70 20.30
N CYS A 394 -16.47 6.49 19.82
CA CYS A 394 -16.99 6.41 18.47
C CYS A 394 -16.21 7.35 17.56
N ARG A 395 -15.55 6.77 16.55
CA ARG A 395 -14.80 7.52 15.53
C ARG A 395 -15.44 7.35 14.17
N GLU A 396 -15.41 8.41 13.37
CA GLU A 396 -15.93 8.38 12.01
C GLU A 396 -15.03 7.54 11.09
N CYS A 397 -15.64 6.68 10.27
CA CYS A 397 -14.96 6.02 9.17
C CYS A 397 -14.79 7.00 8.00
N ALA A 398 -13.71 7.79 8.04
CA ALA A 398 -13.44 8.85 7.07
C ALA A 398 -12.66 8.37 5.81
N MET A 399 -12.41 7.06 5.67
CA MET A 399 -11.67 6.54 4.53
C MET A 399 -12.48 6.63 3.23
N VAL A 400 -11.83 7.13 2.18
CA VAL A 400 -12.42 7.27 0.86
C VAL A 400 -12.82 5.90 0.32
N ASN A 401 -14.04 5.80 -0.19
CA ASN A 401 -14.62 4.57 -0.74
C ASN A 401 -14.73 3.40 0.27
N CYS A 402 -14.54 3.65 1.57
CA CYS A 402 -14.82 2.69 2.61
C CYS A 402 -16.27 2.80 3.08
N LYS A 403 -16.95 1.66 3.20
CA LYS A 403 -18.31 1.56 3.72
C LYS A 403 -18.30 1.35 5.23
N GLU A 404 -17.46 0.45 5.71
CA GLU A 404 -17.34 0.11 7.13
C GLU A 404 -15.88 -0.04 7.56
N CYS A 405 -15.52 0.58 8.69
CA CYS A 405 -14.22 0.47 9.31
C CYS A 405 -14.19 -0.65 10.36
N THR A 406 -13.04 -1.31 10.48
CA THR A 406 -12.67 -2.18 11.59
C THR A 406 -12.38 -1.36 12.85
N GLU A 407 -12.28 -2.04 14.00
CA GLU A 407 -12.01 -1.41 15.32
C GLU A 407 -10.68 -0.63 15.36
N ASN A 408 -9.73 -0.98 14.48
CA ASN A 408 -8.43 -0.30 14.35
C ASN A 408 -8.47 0.91 13.39
N GLY A 409 -9.65 1.30 12.92
CA GLY A 409 -9.82 2.41 11.96
C GLY A 409 -9.38 2.09 10.53
N LYS A 410 -9.20 0.80 10.20
CA LYS A 410 -8.86 0.33 8.86
C LYS A 410 -10.10 -0.15 8.10
N CYS A 411 -10.10 -0.13 6.76
CA CYS A 411 -11.30 -0.47 6.03
C CYS A 411 -11.57 -1.97 6.11
N GLY A 412 -12.78 -2.35 6.52
CA GLY A 412 -13.22 -3.74 6.53
C GLY A 412 -14.10 -4.07 5.32
N ILE A 413 -14.94 -3.12 4.90
CA ILE A 413 -15.87 -3.29 3.77
C ILE A 413 -15.80 -2.05 2.90
N CYS A 414 -15.57 -2.25 1.60
CA CYS A 414 -15.54 -1.17 0.62
C CYS A 414 -16.95 -0.86 0.07
N ASN A 415 -17.13 0.34 -0.46
CA ASN A 415 -18.32 0.69 -1.22
C ASN A 415 -18.37 -0.11 -2.54
N ASP A 416 -19.58 -0.30 -3.08
CA ASP A 416 -19.78 -0.91 -4.41
C ASP A 416 -18.86 -0.24 -5.46
N GLY A 417 -18.33 -1.05 -6.37
CA GLY A 417 -17.30 -0.63 -7.34
C GLY A 417 -15.87 -0.66 -6.81
N PHE A 418 -15.65 -1.07 -5.55
CA PHE A 418 -14.32 -1.22 -4.96
C PHE A 418 -14.18 -2.58 -4.23
N TYR A 419 -12.97 -3.13 -4.21
CA TYR A 419 -12.60 -4.31 -3.45
C TYR A 419 -11.50 -3.98 -2.43
N LEU A 420 -11.45 -4.78 -1.37
CA LEU A 420 -10.46 -4.63 -0.32
C LEU A 420 -9.14 -5.30 -0.72
N LEU A 421 -8.04 -4.55 -0.73
CA LEU A 421 -6.69 -5.06 -0.93
C LEU A 421 -5.75 -4.38 0.08
N ASN A 422 -5.11 -5.18 0.94
CA ASN A 422 -4.22 -4.69 1.98
C ASN A 422 -4.86 -3.55 2.81
N GLU A 423 -6.11 -3.77 3.24
CA GLU A 423 -6.86 -2.83 4.09
C GLU A 423 -7.25 -1.50 3.40
N GLU A 424 -7.03 -1.38 2.08
CA GLU A 424 -7.42 -0.25 1.24
C GLU A 424 -8.45 -0.64 0.17
N CYS A 425 -9.34 0.29 -0.18
CA CYS A 425 -10.34 0.08 -1.23
C CYS A 425 -9.79 0.44 -2.62
N LYS A 426 -9.64 -0.57 -3.48
CA LYS A 426 -9.19 -0.43 -4.87
C LYS A 426 -10.36 -0.59 -5.84
N PRO A 427 -10.38 0.16 -6.96
CA PRO A 427 -11.50 0.11 -7.89
C PRO A 427 -11.62 -1.25 -8.58
N CYS A 428 -12.85 -1.70 -8.80
CA CYS A 428 -13.20 -2.82 -9.67
C CYS A 428 -13.10 -2.42 -11.15
N ASN A 429 -13.16 -3.41 -12.04
CA ASN A 429 -13.47 -3.14 -13.45
C ASN A 429 -14.83 -2.44 -13.59
N ASP A 430 -14.93 -1.49 -14.52
CA ASP A 430 -16.14 -0.69 -14.77
C ASP A 430 -17.38 -1.53 -15.13
N SER A 431 -17.25 -2.76 -15.63
CA SER A 431 -18.40 -3.64 -15.88
C SER A 431 -18.99 -4.23 -14.59
N CYS A 432 -18.20 -4.31 -13.51
CA CYS A 432 -18.62 -4.92 -12.25
C CYS A 432 -19.43 -3.94 -11.40
N LYS A 433 -20.38 -4.48 -10.61
CA LYS A 433 -20.94 -3.76 -9.46
C LYS A 433 -20.14 -4.05 -8.19
N THR A 434 -19.70 -5.29 -7.99
CA THR A 434 -18.75 -5.70 -6.94
C THR A 434 -17.72 -6.67 -7.51
N CYS A 435 -16.54 -6.79 -6.91
CA CYS A 435 -15.46 -7.65 -7.38
C CYS A 435 -14.60 -8.22 -6.23
N GLU A 436 -13.86 -9.29 -6.50
CA GLU A 436 -12.89 -9.93 -5.59
C GLU A 436 -11.45 -9.84 -6.15
N GLY A 437 -11.07 -8.66 -6.65
CA GLY A 437 -9.72 -8.39 -7.14
C GLY A 437 -9.66 -7.67 -8.49
N GLY A 438 -8.57 -6.92 -8.71
CA GLY A 438 -8.13 -6.45 -10.03
C GLY A 438 -9.03 -5.46 -10.78
N VAL A 439 -8.47 -4.94 -11.87
CA VAL A 439 -9.20 -4.23 -12.95
C VAL A 439 -9.59 -5.18 -14.10
N GLU A 440 -9.34 -6.48 -13.91
CA GLU A 440 -9.66 -7.52 -14.88
C GLU A 440 -11.17 -7.76 -14.92
N SER A 441 -11.72 -8.00 -16.11
CA SER A 441 -13.16 -8.12 -16.30
C SER A 441 -13.75 -9.42 -15.74
N ASP A 442 -12.92 -10.43 -15.45
CA ASP A 442 -13.32 -11.77 -14.97
C ASP A 442 -13.40 -11.89 -13.43
N LYS A 443 -13.14 -10.79 -12.71
CA LYS A 443 -13.13 -10.75 -11.23
C LYS A 443 -14.41 -10.19 -10.62
N CYS A 444 -15.46 -9.97 -11.41
CA CYS A 444 -16.72 -9.47 -10.90
C CYS A 444 -17.38 -10.54 -10.01
N THR A 445 -17.91 -10.12 -8.86
CA THR A 445 -18.77 -10.94 -8.00
C THR A 445 -20.24 -10.57 -8.14
N SER A 446 -20.55 -9.39 -8.68
CA SER A 446 -21.88 -9.01 -9.13
C SER A 446 -21.80 -7.97 -10.26
N CYS A 447 -22.88 -7.85 -11.02
CA CYS A 447 -22.96 -6.99 -12.19
C CYS A 447 -23.90 -5.80 -11.99
N LYS A 448 -23.66 -4.74 -12.74
CA LYS A 448 -24.57 -3.59 -12.83
C LYS A 448 -25.91 -4.06 -13.43
N SER A 449 -26.99 -3.38 -13.07
CA SER A 449 -28.36 -3.74 -13.51
C SER A 449 -28.44 -3.95 -15.02
N GLY A 450 -29.11 -5.02 -15.44
CA GLY A 450 -29.26 -5.41 -16.85
C GLY A 450 -28.13 -6.28 -17.41
N SER A 451 -27.09 -6.55 -16.61
CA SER A 451 -25.99 -7.45 -16.98
C SER A 451 -25.98 -8.71 -16.12
N ALA A 452 -25.75 -9.87 -16.74
CA ALA A 452 -25.62 -11.15 -16.08
C ALA A 452 -24.14 -11.48 -15.82
N LEU A 453 -23.86 -12.13 -14.68
CA LEU A 453 -22.53 -12.60 -14.32
C LEU A 453 -22.27 -13.97 -14.95
N ILE A 454 -21.24 -14.07 -15.78
CA ILE A 454 -20.85 -15.29 -16.50
C ILE A 454 -19.59 -15.88 -15.86
N TYR A 455 -19.70 -17.06 -15.26
CA TYR A 455 -18.60 -17.71 -14.53
C TYR A 455 -17.63 -18.43 -15.48
N ALA A 456 -16.33 -18.21 -15.26
CA ALA A 456 -15.27 -19.01 -15.89
C ALA A 456 -14.93 -20.18 -14.95
N GLY A 457 -15.68 -21.29 -15.05
CA GLY A 457 -15.43 -22.50 -14.27
C GLY A 457 -16.11 -22.51 -12.89
N ASN A 458 -15.43 -23.08 -11.88
CA ASN A 458 -16.00 -23.37 -10.57
C ASN A 458 -15.79 -22.26 -9.51
N GLY A 459 -15.19 -21.14 -9.87
CA GLY A 459 -14.96 -20.01 -8.96
C GLY A 459 -16.22 -19.19 -8.65
N ASN A 460 -16.07 -18.20 -7.77
CA ASN A 460 -17.13 -17.25 -7.38
C ASN A 460 -17.10 -15.94 -8.17
N THR A 461 -16.10 -15.76 -9.05
CA THR A 461 -15.97 -14.59 -9.91
C THR A 461 -16.34 -14.91 -11.36
N GLY A 462 -16.70 -13.87 -12.11
CA GLY A 462 -17.05 -13.98 -13.51
C GLY A 462 -16.95 -12.67 -14.27
N THR A 463 -17.33 -12.71 -15.54
CA THR A 463 -17.40 -11.55 -16.42
C THR A 463 -18.83 -11.05 -16.54
N CYS A 464 -19.04 -9.74 -16.40
CA CYS A 464 -20.34 -9.14 -16.63
C CYS A 464 -20.60 -8.95 -18.13
N SER A 465 -21.69 -9.52 -18.61
CA SER A 465 -22.15 -9.38 -19.99
C SER A 465 -23.63 -8.99 -20.01
N LEU A 466 -24.13 -8.55 -21.16
CA LEU A 466 -25.56 -8.31 -21.35
C LEU A 466 -26.36 -9.54 -20.87
N GLY A 467 -27.47 -9.29 -20.18
CA GLY A 467 -28.40 -10.35 -19.79
C GLY A 467 -28.89 -11.18 -20.98
N CYS A 468 -29.61 -12.26 -20.70
CA CYS A 468 -30.09 -13.20 -21.69
C CYS A 468 -30.81 -12.52 -22.87
N ILE A 469 -30.42 -12.90 -24.08
CA ILE A 469 -31.06 -12.51 -25.34
C ILE A 469 -31.55 -13.78 -26.04
N PRO A 470 -32.85 -13.90 -26.36
CA PRO A 470 -33.37 -15.08 -27.03
C PRO A 470 -32.81 -15.15 -28.45
N LYS A 471 -32.37 -16.34 -28.85
CA LYS A 471 -31.89 -16.64 -30.21
C LYS A 471 -32.80 -17.67 -30.85
N SER A 472 -33.08 -17.49 -32.13
CA SER A 472 -33.89 -18.43 -32.92
C SER A 472 -33.08 -19.61 -33.48
N SER A 473 -31.75 -19.58 -33.39
CA SER A 473 -30.87 -20.63 -33.89
C SER A 473 -30.70 -21.76 -32.89
N ALA A 474 -30.65 -23.01 -33.36
CA ALA A 474 -30.44 -24.21 -32.54
C ALA A 474 -28.97 -24.43 -32.14
N ASP A 475 -28.21 -23.34 -31.94
CA ASP A 475 -26.78 -23.42 -31.64
C ASP A 475 -26.57 -23.91 -30.20
N PRO A 476 -25.58 -24.80 -29.95
CA PRO A 476 -25.20 -25.18 -28.60
C PRO A 476 -24.90 -23.97 -27.70
N GLY A 477 -25.40 -24.00 -26.46
CA GLY A 477 -25.28 -22.92 -25.48
C GLY A 477 -26.18 -21.71 -25.75
N SER A 478 -27.03 -21.74 -26.77
CA SER A 478 -27.96 -20.63 -27.08
C SER A 478 -29.29 -20.77 -26.34
N CYS A 479 -29.84 -19.62 -25.93
CA CYS A 479 -31.08 -19.55 -25.19
C CYS A 479 -32.28 -19.32 -26.10
N LYS A 480 -33.34 -20.11 -25.93
CA LYS A 480 -34.62 -19.99 -26.63
C LYS A 480 -35.50 -18.89 -26.04
N THR A 481 -35.69 -18.89 -24.72
CA THR A 481 -36.49 -17.87 -24.01
C THR A 481 -35.79 -17.37 -22.75
N CYS A 482 -35.96 -16.08 -22.46
CA CYS A 482 -35.31 -15.37 -21.37
C CYS A 482 -36.35 -14.83 -20.39
N ASP A 483 -37.21 -15.72 -19.88
CA ASP A 483 -38.40 -15.37 -19.09
C ASP A 483 -38.08 -15.24 -17.59
N LEU A 484 -36.89 -15.67 -17.17
CA LEU A 484 -36.41 -15.45 -15.81
C LEU A 484 -35.83 -14.05 -15.70
N ALA A 485 -36.43 -13.20 -14.87
CA ALA A 485 -35.94 -11.85 -14.58
C ALA A 485 -35.75 -11.67 -13.07
N ILE A 486 -34.55 -11.24 -12.68
CA ILE A 486 -34.17 -10.98 -11.29
C ILE A 486 -33.43 -9.65 -11.25
N ASP A 487 -33.93 -8.69 -10.45
CA ASP A 487 -33.40 -7.33 -10.33
C ASP A 487 -33.18 -6.63 -11.69
N GLY A 488 -34.12 -6.81 -12.61
CA GLY A 488 -34.07 -6.24 -13.96
C GLY A 488 -33.10 -6.93 -14.93
N THR A 489 -32.39 -7.97 -14.49
CA THR A 489 -31.50 -8.77 -15.33
C THR A 489 -32.22 -10.01 -15.83
N LYS A 490 -32.17 -10.26 -17.14
CA LYS A 490 -32.77 -11.45 -17.76
C LYS A 490 -31.78 -12.62 -17.78
N TYR A 491 -32.29 -13.81 -17.55
CA TYR A 491 -31.56 -15.08 -17.55
C TYR A 491 -32.29 -16.09 -18.43
N CYS A 492 -31.56 -17.10 -18.90
CA CYS A 492 -32.15 -18.12 -19.75
C CYS A 492 -33.11 -19.00 -18.93
N SER A 493 -34.33 -19.19 -19.45
CA SER A 493 -35.32 -20.10 -18.89
C SER A 493 -35.49 -21.38 -19.73
N VAL A 494 -35.18 -21.33 -21.02
CA VAL A 494 -35.27 -22.48 -21.93
C VAL A 494 -34.11 -22.44 -22.92
N CYS A 495 -33.36 -23.53 -23.05
CA CYS A 495 -32.29 -23.67 -24.03
C CYS A 495 -32.80 -24.10 -25.41
N ASN A 496 -32.09 -23.74 -26.47
CA ASN A 496 -32.48 -24.14 -27.83
C ASN A 496 -32.16 -25.60 -28.15
N VAL A 497 -31.16 -26.19 -27.49
CA VAL A 497 -30.79 -27.60 -27.66
C VAL A 497 -31.53 -28.45 -26.64
N ASP A 498 -32.25 -29.48 -27.10
CA ASP A 498 -33.15 -30.31 -26.26
C ASP A 498 -32.44 -30.98 -25.07
N LYS A 499 -31.14 -31.26 -25.20
CA LYS A 499 -30.28 -31.89 -24.18
C LYS A 499 -29.45 -30.90 -23.37
N GLU A 500 -29.70 -29.61 -23.51
CA GLU A 500 -29.17 -28.56 -22.64
C GLU A 500 -30.25 -28.06 -21.68
N TYR A 501 -29.82 -27.38 -20.62
CA TYR A 501 -30.71 -26.73 -19.66
C TYR A 501 -30.03 -25.49 -19.08
N PRO A 502 -30.78 -24.53 -18.52
CA PRO A 502 -30.18 -23.39 -17.85
C PRO A 502 -29.51 -23.83 -16.54
N GLN A 503 -28.20 -23.67 -16.47
CA GLN A 503 -27.41 -23.80 -15.26
C GLN A 503 -26.97 -22.40 -14.83
N ASN A 504 -27.42 -21.94 -13.65
CA ASN A 504 -27.22 -20.57 -13.19
C ASN A 504 -27.62 -19.50 -14.25
N GLY A 505 -28.66 -19.78 -15.04
CA GLY A 505 -29.21 -18.86 -16.03
C GLY A 505 -28.51 -18.84 -17.39
N ALA A 506 -27.52 -19.71 -17.64
CA ALA A 506 -26.89 -19.92 -18.95
C ALA A 506 -27.05 -21.37 -19.42
N CYS A 507 -27.18 -21.59 -20.73
CA CYS A 507 -27.37 -22.94 -21.27
C CYS A 507 -26.12 -23.80 -21.15
N ALA A 508 -26.28 -24.97 -20.56
CA ALA A 508 -25.22 -25.96 -20.40
C ALA A 508 -25.74 -27.38 -20.72
N GLY A 509 -24.88 -28.20 -21.32
CA GLY A 509 -25.15 -29.63 -21.51
C GLY A 509 -24.87 -30.47 -20.26
N ILE A 510 -25.37 -31.71 -20.26
CA ILE A 510 -25.09 -32.68 -19.19
C ILE A 510 -23.60 -33.08 -19.22
N LYS A 511 -22.90 -32.92 -18.09
CA LYS A 511 -21.51 -33.38 -17.91
C LYS A 511 -21.48 -34.54 -16.92
N ALA A 512 -20.92 -35.69 -17.32
CA ALA A 512 -20.96 -36.96 -16.58
C ALA A 512 -20.36 -36.97 -15.14
N ARG A 513 -19.70 -35.89 -14.69
CA ARG A 513 -19.09 -35.80 -13.34
C ARG A 513 -19.41 -34.50 -12.58
N ALA A 514 -20.26 -33.63 -13.12
CA ALA A 514 -20.57 -32.31 -12.54
C ALA A 514 -21.90 -31.71 -13.05
N SER A 515 -22.87 -32.53 -13.43
CA SER A 515 -24.19 -32.04 -13.85
C SER A 515 -24.94 -31.45 -12.66
N SER A 516 -25.59 -30.29 -12.85
CA SER A 516 -26.48 -29.71 -11.84
C SER A 516 -27.93 -30.17 -12.00
N CYS A 517 -28.27 -30.79 -13.14
CA CYS A 517 -29.51 -31.50 -13.40
C CYS A 517 -29.29 -33.02 -13.34
N GLN A 518 -30.27 -33.77 -12.81
CA GLN A 518 -30.24 -35.23 -12.79
C GLN A 518 -30.33 -35.80 -14.21
N ASP A 519 -29.52 -36.82 -14.52
CA ASP A 519 -29.53 -37.44 -15.84
C ASP A 519 -30.92 -38.03 -16.16
N GLY A 520 -31.36 -37.90 -17.41
CA GLY A 520 -32.72 -38.24 -17.85
C GLY A 520 -33.82 -37.24 -17.50
N ASN A 521 -33.54 -36.17 -16.74
CA ASN A 521 -34.49 -35.10 -16.40
C ASN A 521 -34.32 -33.83 -17.24
N VAL A 522 -33.54 -33.91 -18.32
CA VAL A 522 -33.37 -32.83 -19.30
C VAL A 522 -34.18 -33.15 -20.55
N ASN A 523 -35.16 -32.29 -20.84
CA ASN A 523 -35.99 -32.40 -22.02
C ASN A 523 -36.43 -31.02 -22.52
N ASN A 524 -36.49 -30.83 -23.84
CA ASN A 524 -36.93 -29.57 -24.47
C ASN A 524 -36.19 -28.32 -23.95
N GLY A 525 -34.91 -28.45 -23.65
CA GLY A 525 -34.08 -27.31 -23.22
C GLY A 525 -34.26 -26.90 -21.76
N VAL A 526 -34.92 -27.71 -20.92
CA VAL A 526 -35.13 -27.45 -19.50
C VAL A 526 -34.79 -28.68 -18.65
N CYS A 527 -34.51 -28.44 -17.37
CA CYS A 527 -34.38 -29.47 -16.34
C CYS A 527 -35.69 -29.59 -15.54
N SER A 528 -36.11 -30.82 -15.22
CA SER A 528 -37.25 -31.08 -14.32
C SER A 528 -36.85 -31.44 -12.90
N LYS A 529 -35.58 -31.80 -12.65
CA LYS A 529 -35.07 -32.16 -11.32
C LYS A 529 -33.57 -31.94 -11.17
N CYS A 530 -33.19 -31.13 -10.19
CA CYS A 530 -31.81 -30.75 -9.93
C CYS A 530 -31.11 -31.74 -8.99
N GLU A 531 -29.77 -31.77 -9.06
CA GLU A 531 -28.94 -32.50 -8.11
C GLU A 531 -28.87 -31.81 -6.75
N THR A 532 -28.47 -32.54 -5.71
CA THR A 532 -28.29 -32.00 -4.35
C THR A 532 -27.35 -30.79 -4.36
N GLY A 533 -27.76 -29.71 -3.70
CA GLY A 533 -27.02 -28.43 -3.66
C GLY A 533 -27.47 -27.43 -4.72
N PHE A 534 -28.37 -27.83 -5.62
CA PHE A 534 -29.03 -26.95 -6.60
C PHE A 534 -30.54 -26.93 -6.35
N PHE A 535 -31.19 -25.83 -6.71
CA PHE A 535 -32.65 -25.74 -6.70
C PHE A 535 -33.22 -25.44 -8.09
N LEU A 536 -34.42 -25.97 -8.35
CA LEU A 536 -35.13 -25.75 -9.60
C LEU A 536 -35.82 -24.39 -9.61
N MET A 537 -35.58 -23.61 -10.67
CA MET A 537 -36.23 -22.32 -10.88
C MET A 537 -36.42 -22.07 -12.38
N ASN A 538 -37.67 -21.87 -12.83
CA ASN A 538 -38.03 -21.55 -14.22
C ASN A 538 -37.34 -22.48 -15.25
N GLY A 539 -37.31 -23.79 -14.98
CA GLY A 539 -36.74 -24.80 -15.89
C GLY A 539 -35.22 -24.96 -15.84
N GLY A 540 -34.52 -24.26 -14.94
CA GLY A 540 -33.06 -24.40 -14.75
C GLY A 540 -32.67 -24.78 -13.32
N CYS A 541 -31.39 -25.15 -13.14
CA CYS A 541 -30.80 -25.50 -11.85
C CYS A 541 -29.81 -24.44 -11.37
N TYR A 542 -30.00 -23.97 -10.13
CA TYR A 542 -29.31 -22.80 -9.58
C TYR A 542 -28.64 -23.11 -8.24
N GLU A 543 -27.46 -22.54 -8.02
CA GLU A 543 -26.73 -22.62 -6.75
C GLU A 543 -27.13 -21.47 -5.82
N ILE A 544 -27.19 -21.72 -4.51
CA ILE A 544 -27.40 -20.67 -3.50
C ILE A 544 -26.15 -19.82 -3.23
N THR A 545 -25.01 -20.22 -3.77
CA THR A 545 -23.73 -19.51 -3.63
C THR A 545 -23.40 -18.63 -4.83
N LYS A 546 -24.06 -18.83 -5.98
CA LYS A 546 -23.82 -18.10 -7.23
C LYS A 546 -25.03 -17.31 -7.70
N TYR A 547 -24.78 -16.18 -8.33
CA TYR A 547 -25.79 -15.47 -9.10
C TYR A 547 -26.31 -16.32 -10.28
N PRO A 548 -27.62 -16.26 -10.58
CA PRO A 548 -28.62 -15.50 -9.83
C PRO A 548 -29.23 -16.25 -8.63
N GLY A 549 -28.95 -17.54 -8.44
CA GLY A 549 -29.61 -18.35 -7.41
C GLY A 549 -29.47 -17.82 -5.99
N LYS A 550 -28.29 -17.28 -5.64
CA LYS A 550 -27.99 -16.66 -4.35
C LYS A 550 -28.94 -15.53 -3.94
N THR A 551 -29.51 -14.79 -4.91
CA THR A 551 -30.45 -13.70 -4.60
C THR A 551 -31.87 -14.18 -4.37
N VAL A 552 -32.16 -15.44 -4.73
CA VAL A 552 -33.52 -16.00 -4.74
C VAL A 552 -33.70 -17.04 -3.64
N CYS A 553 -32.67 -17.79 -3.29
CA CYS A 553 -32.79 -18.89 -2.34
C CYS A 553 -31.65 -18.90 -1.34
N SER A 554 -31.97 -19.08 -0.06
CA SER A 554 -31.00 -19.14 1.04
C SER A 554 -30.74 -20.55 1.56
N LYS A 555 -31.62 -21.52 1.28
CA LYS A 555 -31.47 -22.92 1.66
C LYS A 555 -32.19 -23.84 0.68
N THR A 556 -31.52 -24.89 0.25
CA THR A 556 -32.07 -25.91 -0.66
C THR A 556 -32.56 -27.13 0.11
N ALA A 557 -33.69 -27.70 -0.28
CA ALA A 557 -34.16 -28.99 0.20
C ALA A 557 -33.48 -30.15 -0.56
N ALA A 558 -33.55 -31.35 0.01
CA ALA A 558 -32.93 -32.57 -0.56
C ALA A 558 -33.56 -33.04 -1.88
N ASP A 559 -34.76 -32.55 -2.21
CA ASP A 559 -35.46 -32.86 -3.46
C ASP A 559 -35.11 -31.89 -4.61
N GLY A 560 -34.19 -30.95 -4.38
CA GLY A 560 -33.79 -29.96 -5.37
C GLY A 560 -34.76 -28.78 -5.48
N THR A 561 -35.53 -28.50 -4.43
CA THR A 561 -36.36 -27.29 -4.32
C THR A 561 -35.72 -26.25 -3.39
N CYS A 562 -36.22 -25.01 -3.44
CA CYS A 562 -35.82 -23.98 -2.50
C CYS A 562 -36.66 -24.08 -1.22
N GLU A 563 -36.04 -24.41 -0.09
CA GLU A 563 -36.71 -24.50 1.21
C GLU A 563 -37.01 -23.11 1.77
N THR A 564 -36.08 -22.16 1.62
CA THR A 564 -36.22 -20.79 2.12
C THR A 564 -35.96 -19.75 1.02
N PRO A 565 -37.02 -19.31 0.29
CA PRO A 565 -36.92 -18.21 -0.64
C PRO A 565 -36.40 -16.94 0.04
N ALA A 566 -35.61 -16.15 -0.69
CA ALA A 566 -35.15 -14.85 -0.26
C ALA A 566 -36.32 -13.86 -0.17
N THR A 567 -36.18 -12.87 0.70
CA THR A 567 -37.19 -11.82 0.91
C THR A 567 -37.58 -11.14 -0.40
N GLY A 568 -38.89 -11.02 -0.65
CA GLY A 568 -39.44 -10.42 -1.87
C GLY A 568 -39.61 -11.40 -3.02
N PHE A 569 -39.27 -12.67 -2.85
CA PHE A 569 -39.46 -13.71 -3.85
C PHE A 569 -40.23 -14.90 -3.30
N SER A 570 -40.95 -15.59 -4.19
CA SER A 570 -41.52 -16.90 -3.91
C SER A 570 -41.35 -17.84 -5.08
N LEU A 571 -41.24 -19.12 -4.79
CA LEU A 571 -41.23 -20.17 -5.79
C LEU A 571 -42.51 -20.98 -5.64
N SER A 572 -43.47 -20.72 -6.52
CA SER A 572 -44.71 -21.50 -6.62
C SER A 572 -44.55 -22.50 -7.76
N SER A 573 -44.60 -23.79 -7.45
CA SER A 573 -44.34 -24.87 -8.41
C SER A 573 -43.03 -24.68 -9.20
N ASN A 574 -41.94 -24.30 -8.49
CA ASN A 574 -40.61 -24.01 -9.07
C ASN A 574 -40.57 -22.87 -10.09
N THR A 575 -41.60 -22.03 -10.14
CA THR A 575 -41.63 -20.79 -10.93
C THR A 575 -41.42 -19.61 -9.99
N LEU A 576 -40.40 -18.79 -10.28
CA LEU A 576 -40.11 -17.57 -9.56
C LEU A 576 -41.23 -16.55 -9.75
N LYS A 577 -41.72 -16.03 -8.64
CA LYS A 577 -42.62 -14.88 -8.56
C LYS A 577 -41.93 -13.82 -7.71
N ALA A 578 -41.81 -12.62 -8.26
CA ALA A 578 -41.41 -11.45 -7.48
C ALA A 578 -42.66 -10.92 -6.77
N CYS A 579 -42.56 -10.67 -5.47
CA CYS A 579 -43.60 -9.99 -4.74
C CYS A 579 -43.62 -8.50 -5.13
N PHE A 580 -44.76 -7.84 -4.98
CA PHE A 580 -44.84 -6.39 -5.21
C PHE A 580 -43.95 -5.61 -4.22
N GLU A 581 -43.67 -4.35 -4.57
CA GLU A 581 -42.80 -3.48 -3.76
C GLU A 581 -43.30 -3.36 -2.31
N GLY A 582 -42.42 -3.62 -1.35
CA GLY A 582 -42.76 -3.57 0.07
C GLY A 582 -43.18 -4.92 0.66
N CYS A 583 -43.36 -5.97 -0.16
CA CYS A 583 -43.73 -7.29 0.32
C CYS A 583 -42.51 -8.20 0.55
N ALA A 584 -42.43 -8.84 1.72
CA ALA A 584 -41.38 -9.80 2.08
C ALA A 584 -41.74 -11.24 1.67
N LYS A 585 -43.01 -11.64 1.81
CA LYS A 585 -43.48 -13.00 1.50
C LYS A 585 -44.83 -12.98 0.80
N CYS A 586 -44.90 -13.62 -0.35
CA CYS A 586 -46.11 -13.80 -1.16
C CYS A 586 -46.19 -15.24 -1.71
N ALA A 587 -47.35 -15.73 -2.15
CA ALA A 587 -47.47 -17.03 -2.84
C ALA A 587 -47.77 -16.91 -4.34
N THR A 588 -48.60 -15.94 -4.73
CA THR A 588 -48.94 -15.62 -6.14
C THR A 588 -48.23 -14.36 -6.66
N GLY A 589 -47.74 -13.49 -5.78
CA GLY A 589 -47.06 -12.23 -6.11
C GLY A 589 -47.83 -11.00 -5.63
N ASP A 590 -49.16 -11.10 -5.61
CA ASP A 590 -50.10 -10.04 -5.23
C ASP A 590 -50.68 -10.23 -3.80
N ASP A 591 -50.31 -11.33 -3.15
CA ASP A 591 -50.82 -11.81 -1.87
C ASP A 591 -49.76 -11.68 -0.77
N CYS A 592 -49.55 -10.46 -0.28
CA CYS A 592 -48.54 -10.27 0.75
C CYS A 592 -48.99 -10.77 2.13
N SER A 593 -48.22 -11.70 2.68
CA SER A 593 -48.40 -12.23 4.04
C SER A 593 -47.52 -11.54 5.08
N GLU A 594 -46.40 -10.96 4.66
CA GLU A 594 -45.45 -10.27 5.52
C GLU A 594 -44.78 -9.15 4.72
N CYS A 595 -44.71 -7.94 5.27
CA CYS A 595 -44.08 -6.79 4.63
C CYS A 595 -42.58 -6.72 4.94
N ILE A 596 -41.79 -6.11 4.05
CA ILE A 596 -40.36 -5.86 4.31
C ILE A 596 -40.18 -4.82 5.42
N SER A 597 -38.99 -4.78 6.02
CA SER A 597 -38.66 -3.76 7.02
C SER A 597 -38.84 -2.35 6.46
N GLY A 598 -39.45 -1.46 7.25
CA GLY A 598 -39.85 -0.13 6.80
C GLY A 598 -41.22 -0.07 6.11
N TYR A 599 -41.95 -1.19 6.07
CA TYR A 599 -43.34 -1.27 5.62
C TYR A 599 -44.19 -2.00 6.67
N VAL A 600 -45.49 -1.72 6.68
CA VAL A 600 -46.47 -2.39 7.55
C VAL A 600 -47.71 -2.75 6.74
N SER A 601 -48.51 -3.69 7.23
CA SER A 601 -49.78 -4.04 6.60
C SER A 601 -50.64 -2.81 6.40
N GLY A 602 -51.02 -2.56 5.14
CA GLY A 602 -51.83 -1.42 4.77
C GLY A 602 -53.29 -1.58 5.14
N SER A 603 -54.06 -0.56 4.82
CA SER A 603 -55.50 -0.47 5.12
C SER A 603 -56.35 -1.49 4.33
N THR A 604 -55.78 -2.07 3.27
CA THR A 604 -56.39 -3.11 2.46
C THR A 604 -55.71 -4.47 2.68
N PRO A 605 -56.45 -5.61 2.61
CA PRO A 605 -55.86 -6.93 2.69
C PRO A 605 -54.71 -7.11 1.68
N ASN A 606 -53.65 -7.81 2.09
CA ASN A 606 -52.48 -8.12 1.26
C ASN A 606 -51.69 -6.90 0.72
N SER A 607 -51.85 -5.71 1.31
CA SER A 607 -51.08 -4.51 0.94
C SER A 607 -50.01 -4.15 1.98
N CYS A 608 -48.91 -3.53 1.52
CA CYS A 608 -47.85 -3.01 2.38
C CYS A 608 -47.70 -1.50 2.17
N GLU A 609 -47.88 -0.74 3.25
CA GLU A 609 -47.70 0.72 3.26
C GLU A 609 -46.33 1.05 3.84
N LYS A 610 -45.60 1.96 3.18
CA LYS A 610 -44.29 2.43 3.64
C LYS A 610 -44.45 3.25 4.92
N CYS A 611 -43.57 3.04 5.89
CA CYS A 611 -43.53 3.83 7.11
C CYS A 611 -43.34 5.32 6.79
N SER A 612 -43.92 6.18 7.62
CA SER A 612 -43.85 7.63 7.48
C SER A 612 -42.41 8.15 7.49
N THR A 613 -42.19 9.33 6.91
CA THR A 613 -40.86 9.96 6.83
C THR A 613 -40.16 9.99 8.19
N GLY A 614 -38.90 9.57 8.21
CA GLY A 614 -38.08 9.51 9.43
C GLY A 614 -38.21 8.22 10.22
N CYS A 615 -39.15 7.33 9.88
CA CYS A 615 -39.36 6.08 10.60
C CYS A 615 -38.59 4.93 9.96
N ALA A 616 -37.82 4.21 10.77
CA ALA A 616 -37.09 3.02 10.34
C ALA A 616 -38.00 1.79 10.38
N THR A 617 -38.84 1.67 11.42
CA THR A 617 -39.87 0.64 11.54
C THR A 617 -41.18 1.24 12.07
N CYS A 618 -42.31 0.66 11.69
CA CYS A 618 -43.63 1.10 12.13
C CYS A 618 -44.56 -0.08 12.38
N TYR A 619 -45.41 0.04 13.41
CA TYR A 619 -46.42 -0.94 13.79
C TYR A 619 -47.45 -0.31 14.74
N PRO A 620 -48.77 -0.60 14.61
CA PRO A 620 -49.40 -1.43 13.58
C PRO A 620 -49.75 -0.65 12.30
N THR A 621 -49.57 0.68 12.26
CA THR A 621 -49.89 1.52 11.10
C THR A 621 -48.65 2.26 10.58
N ALA A 622 -48.69 2.71 9.32
CA ALA A 622 -47.56 3.40 8.68
C ALA A 622 -47.18 4.72 9.39
N THR A 623 -48.08 5.27 10.19
CA THR A 623 -47.89 6.49 10.99
C THR A 623 -47.47 6.24 12.43
N THR A 624 -47.43 4.97 12.87
CA THR A 624 -47.05 4.59 14.24
C THR A 624 -45.65 4.01 14.24
N CYS A 625 -44.66 4.85 14.45
CA CYS A 625 -43.26 4.47 14.35
C CYS A 625 -42.76 3.83 15.64
N THR A 626 -42.13 2.65 15.49
CA THR A 626 -41.53 1.90 16.58
C THR A 626 -40.04 2.17 16.72
N SER A 627 -39.39 2.63 15.64
CA SER A 627 -38.01 3.14 15.66
C SER A 627 -37.80 4.20 14.58
N CYS A 628 -36.81 5.06 14.79
CA CYS A 628 -36.51 6.19 13.92
C CYS A 628 -35.21 5.98 13.13
N LEU A 629 -35.15 6.54 11.93
CA LEU A 629 -33.94 6.63 11.12
C LEU A 629 -32.91 7.55 11.79
N ALA A 630 -31.63 7.35 11.48
CA ALA A 630 -30.57 8.24 11.94
C ALA A 630 -30.89 9.71 11.56
N GLY A 631 -30.71 10.60 12.53
CA GLY A 631 -31.09 12.02 12.39
C GLY A 631 -32.52 12.35 12.80
N TYR A 632 -33.28 11.37 13.30
CA TYR A 632 -34.62 11.59 13.86
C TYR A 632 -34.72 11.02 15.30
N TYR A 633 -35.35 11.76 16.21
CA TYR A 633 -35.73 11.27 17.54
C TYR A 633 -37.20 10.84 17.58
N GLN A 634 -37.51 9.91 18.48
CA GLN A 634 -38.87 9.43 18.69
C GLN A 634 -39.64 10.39 19.61
N SER A 635 -40.78 10.90 19.14
CA SER A 635 -41.75 11.69 19.90
C SER A 635 -43.11 10.99 19.82
N GLY A 636 -43.40 10.14 20.82
CA GLY A 636 -44.56 9.25 20.79
C GLY A 636 -44.52 8.33 19.54
N PRO A 637 -45.58 8.30 18.70
CA PRO A 637 -45.60 7.49 17.49
C PRO A 637 -44.86 8.13 16.29
N LYS A 638 -44.29 9.34 16.43
CA LYS A 638 -43.66 10.07 15.34
C LYS A 638 -42.14 10.05 15.46
N CYS A 639 -41.47 10.15 14.32
CA CYS A 639 -40.04 10.43 14.24
C CYS A 639 -39.82 11.84 13.73
N ILE A 640 -39.13 12.67 14.52
CA ILE A 640 -38.94 14.10 14.27
C ILE A 640 -37.45 14.36 14.07
N ALA A 641 -37.10 15.18 13.08
CA ALA A 641 -35.69 15.47 12.79
C ALA A 641 -35.02 16.11 14.02
N CYS A 642 -33.75 15.76 14.29
CA CYS A 642 -33.00 16.18 15.47
C CYS A 642 -32.86 17.70 15.65
N ASP A 643 -33.02 18.48 14.58
CA ASP A 643 -32.96 19.93 14.57
C ASP A 643 -34.34 20.61 14.63
N LYS A 644 -35.41 19.84 14.82
CA LYS A 644 -36.79 20.33 14.93
C LYS A 644 -37.36 20.05 16.31
N ASP A 645 -38.28 20.93 16.71
CA ASP A 645 -39.06 20.77 17.93
C ASP A 645 -40.32 19.95 17.63
N ASP A 646 -40.77 19.19 18.64
CA ASP A 646 -42.10 18.59 18.65
C ASP A 646 -42.60 18.51 20.10
N SER A 647 -43.79 19.05 20.34
CA SER A 647 -44.42 19.04 21.66
C SER A 647 -43.51 19.68 22.74
N THR A 648 -43.16 18.93 23.78
CA THR A 648 -42.28 19.34 24.89
C THR A 648 -40.79 19.06 24.63
N ILE A 649 -40.45 18.40 23.51
CA ILE A 649 -39.07 18.05 23.15
C ILE A 649 -38.51 19.12 22.21
N LYS A 650 -37.32 19.63 22.55
CA LYS A 650 -36.62 20.68 21.80
C LYS A 650 -35.48 20.12 20.98
N GLY A 651 -35.52 20.34 19.67
CA GLY A 651 -34.43 19.99 18.77
C GLY A 651 -33.19 20.84 19.04
N ILE A 652 -32.02 20.35 18.62
CA ILE A 652 -30.77 21.11 18.67
C ILE A 652 -30.38 21.46 17.24
N SER A 653 -30.22 22.76 16.97
CA SER A 653 -29.80 23.23 15.65
C SER A 653 -28.50 22.57 15.22
N ASN A 654 -28.42 22.16 13.96
CA ASN A 654 -27.27 21.44 13.39
C ASN A 654 -27.00 20.06 13.99
N CYS A 655 -27.93 19.48 14.75
CA CYS A 655 -27.78 18.11 15.22
C CYS A 655 -28.06 17.08 14.12
N LEU A 656 -27.08 16.22 13.82
CA LEU A 656 -27.15 15.17 12.79
C LEU A 656 -27.66 13.82 13.34
N ASN A 657 -27.49 13.57 14.63
CA ASN A 657 -27.93 12.33 15.27
C ASN A 657 -28.24 12.60 16.74
N CYS A 658 -29.35 12.08 17.25
CA CYS A 658 -29.83 12.39 18.59
C CYS A 658 -30.70 11.29 19.19
N ALA A 659 -30.91 11.37 20.51
CA ALA A 659 -31.93 10.61 21.22
C ALA A 659 -32.93 11.56 21.92
N PRO A 660 -34.19 11.14 22.11
CA PRO A 660 -35.13 11.90 22.93
C PRO A 660 -34.67 11.91 24.40
N PRO A 661 -35.01 12.96 25.18
CA PRO A 661 -34.71 13.01 26.61
C PRO A 661 -35.51 11.94 27.37
N SER A 662 -34.89 11.29 28.36
CA SER A 662 -35.49 10.20 29.14
C SER A 662 -36.72 10.64 29.95
N SER A 663 -36.85 11.93 30.23
CA SER A 663 -38.02 12.58 30.87
C SER A 663 -39.19 12.86 29.92
N GLY A 664 -39.04 12.67 28.61
CA GLY A 664 -40.04 13.03 27.60
C GLY A 664 -40.28 14.55 27.43
N SER A 665 -39.47 15.39 28.09
CA SER A 665 -39.56 16.84 28.04
C SER A 665 -38.17 17.45 28.23
N GLY A 666 -37.80 18.41 27.39
CA GLY A 666 -36.47 19.03 27.36
C GLY A 666 -35.78 18.90 26.00
N SER A 667 -34.50 19.27 25.93
CA SER A 667 -33.72 19.18 24.69
C SER A 667 -33.34 17.75 24.33
N VAL A 668 -33.27 17.45 23.03
CA VAL A 668 -32.73 16.18 22.53
C VAL A 668 -31.27 16.01 22.94
N LEU A 669 -30.85 14.77 23.15
CA LEU A 669 -29.47 14.42 23.42
C LEU A 669 -28.72 14.30 22.09
N CYS A 670 -27.94 15.32 21.72
CA CYS A 670 -27.29 15.38 20.41
C CYS A 670 -25.95 14.65 20.39
N TYR A 671 -25.84 13.54 19.67
CA TYR A 671 -24.62 12.74 19.56
C TYR A 671 -23.66 13.24 18.48
N LEU A 672 -24.16 13.93 17.46
CA LEU A 672 -23.37 14.44 16.33
C LEU A 672 -23.84 15.83 15.90
N MET A 673 -22.90 16.75 15.68
CA MET A 673 -23.16 18.10 15.18
C MET A 673 -22.66 18.26 13.73
N LYS A 674 -23.32 19.12 12.95
CA LYS A 674 -22.91 19.50 11.60
C LYS A 674 -21.78 20.54 11.66
N GLY A 675 -20.54 20.13 11.38
CA GLY A 675 -19.39 21.02 11.14
C GLY A 675 -18.76 21.68 12.38
N ALA A 676 -18.24 20.90 13.33
CA ALA A 676 -17.36 21.43 14.38
C ALA A 676 -15.88 21.35 13.92
N ASP A 677 -15.51 22.23 12.99
CA ASP A 677 -14.15 22.36 12.51
C ASP A 677 -13.38 23.27 13.48
N ASN A 678 -12.52 22.70 14.33
CA ASN A 678 -11.39 23.45 14.89
C ASN A 678 -10.15 23.15 14.04
N ASN A 679 -9.91 24.03 13.08
CA ASN A 679 -8.66 24.30 12.35
C ASN A 679 -7.90 23.14 11.66
N GLY A 680 -7.87 23.20 10.31
CA GLY A 680 -6.63 22.98 9.56
C GLY A 680 -6.64 21.94 8.43
N GLY A 681 -7.29 22.27 7.30
CA GLY A 681 -6.82 21.85 5.97
C GLY A 681 -7.47 20.62 5.33
N SER A 682 -8.51 20.85 4.52
CA SER A 682 -8.59 20.43 3.11
C SER A 682 -9.99 20.70 2.58
N THR A 683 -10.09 21.61 1.62
CA THR A 683 -11.30 21.86 0.83
C THR A 683 -11.60 20.64 -0.05
N ASN A 684 -12.70 19.94 0.23
CA ASN A 684 -13.66 19.32 -0.70
C ASN A 684 -14.26 18.01 -0.14
N LYS A 685 -15.52 18.03 0.29
CA LYS A 685 -16.62 17.36 -0.44
C LYS A 685 -17.94 17.39 0.33
N SER A 686 -18.97 17.77 -0.40
CA SER A 686 -20.38 17.71 -0.05
C SER A 686 -20.82 16.26 0.22
N GLY A 687 -21.01 15.90 1.49
CA GLY A 687 -21.75 14.71 1.89
C GLY A 687 -23.25 14.98 1.84
N LEU A 688 -23.86 14.83 0.66
CA LEU A 688 -25.31 14.79 0.51
C LEU A 688 -25.80 13.38 0.88
N SER A 689 -26.79 13.34 1.77
CA SER A 689 -27.56 12.14 2.12
C SER A 689 -28.09 11.46 0.85
N THR A 690 -27.91 10.15 0.77
CA THR A 690 -28.23 9.25 -0.36
C THR A 690 -29.71 9.17 -0.72
N GLY A 691 -30.57 10.03 -0.14
CA GLY A 691 -32.00 10.14 -0.43
C GLY A 691 -32.42 11.24 -1.42
N ALA A 692 -31.49 12.00 -2.01
CA ALA A 692 -31.82 13.12 -2.92
C ALA A 692 -31.17 13.04 -4.33
N ILE A 693 -30.63 11.89 -4.72
CA ILE A 693 -30.01 11.69 -6.05
C ILE A 693 -31.01 10.96 -6.96
N ALA A 694 -32.09 11.66 -7.27
CA ALA A 694 -32.96 11.38 -8.40
C ALA A 694 -33.46 12.73 -8.93
N GLY A 695 -32.67 13.37 -9.80
CA GLY A 695 -33.12 14.64 -10.41
C GLY A 695 -32.05 15.60 -10.95
N ILE A 696 -30.74 15.32 -10.82
CA ILE A 696 -29.71 16.24 -11.32
C ILE A 696 -28.68 15.50 -12.19
N SER A 697 -29.16 14.87 -13.27
CA SER A 697 -28.28 14.34 -14.33
C SER A 697 -28.73 14.73 -15.74
N VAL A 698 -29.78 15.55 -15.87
CA VAL A 698 -30.28 16.00 -17.19
C VAL A 698 -29.96 17.47 -17.47
N ALA A 699 -29.79 18.32 -16.45
CA ALA A 699 -29.50 19.74 -16.66
C ALA A 699 -28.06 19.99 -17.17
N VAL A 700 -27.05 19.26 -16.67
CA VAL A 700 -25.65 19.48 -17.06
C VAL A 700 -25.38 18.98 -18.49
N ILE A 701 -25.99 17.86 -18.90
CA ILE A 701 -25.85 17.33 -20.27
C ILE A 701 -26.53 18.25 -21.29
N VAL A 702 -27.67 18.88 -20.93
CA VAL A 702 -28.33 19.87 -21.81
C VAL A 702 -27.52 21.18 -21.90
N VAL A 703 -26.90 21.63 -20.82
CA VAL A 703 -26.08 22.86 -20.84
C VAL A 703 -24.77 22.64 -21.59
N VAL A 704 -24.07 21.53 -21.38
CA VAL A 704 -22.82 21.21 -22.10
C VAL A 704 -23.10 20.83 -23.55
N GLY A 705 -24.17 20.07 -23.83
CA GLY A 705 -24.61 19.76 -25.19
C GLY A 705 -25.08 21.00 -25.96
N GLY A 706 -25.76 21.93 -25.29
CA GLY A 706 -26.17 23.22 -25.85
C GLY A 706 -24.98 24.14 -26.15
N LEU A 707 -23.98 24.18 -25.27
CA LEU A 707 -22.75 24.95 -25.48
C LEU A 707 -21.91 24.40 -26.63
N VAL A 708 -21.75 23.08 -26.72
CA VAL A 708 -21.00 22.44 -27.81
C VAL A 708 -21.75 22.58 -29.14
N GLY A 709 -23.09 22.45 -29.14
CA GLY A 709 -23.91 22.71 -30.33
C GLY A 709 -23.86 24.17 -30.80
N PHE A 710 -23.90 25.12 -29.87
CA PHE A 710 -23.79 26.55 -30.17
C PHE A 710 -22.40 26.92 -30.70
N LEU A 711 -21.33 26.36 -30.13
CA LEU A 711 -19.96 26.58 -30.60
C LEU A 711 -19.72 25.97 -31.99
N CYS A 712 -20.23 24.76 -32.25
CA CYS A 712 -20.18 24.16 -33.60
C CYS A 712 -20.95 24.97 -34.62
N TRP A 713 -22.14 25.47 -34.29
CA TRP A 713 -22.90 26.34 -35.19
C TRP A 713 -22.19 27.69 -35.42
N TRP A 714 -21.62 28.28 -34.38
CA TRP A 714 -20.91 29.56 -34.47
C TRP A 714 -19.65 29.47 -35.34
N PHE A 715 -18.86 28.39 -35.22
CA PHE A 715 -17.66 28.22 -36.03
C PHE A 715 -17.96 27.78 -37.48
N VAL A 716 -19.05 27.05 -37.72
CA VAL A 716 -19.39 26.57 -39.08
C VAL A 716 -20.19 27.61 -39.88
N CYS A 717 -21.04 28.41 -39.25
CA CYS A 717 -21.91 29.36 -39.97
C CYS A 717 -21.35 30.78 -40.07
N ARG A 718 -20.33 31.16 -39.28
CA ARG A 718 -19.74 32.51 -39.34
C ARG A 718 -18.61 32.65 -40.37
N GLY A 719 -18.26 31.58 -41.08
CA GLY A 719 -17.30 31.58 -42.19
C GLY A 719 -17.92 31.81 -43.58
N LYS A 720 -19.23 32.07 -43.66
CA LYS A 720 -19.93 32.41 -44.91
C LYS A 720 -20.94 33.53 -44.66
N ALA A 721 -20.41 34.72 -44.36
CA ALA A 721 -21.08 36.00 -44.56
C ALA A 721 -20.01 37.02 -44.94
#